data_AF-A0A962VDA1-F1
#
_entry.id   AF-A0A962VDA1-F1
#
_cell.length_a   1.000
_cell.length_b   1.000
_cell.length_c   1.000
_cell.angle_alpha   90.00
_cell.angle_beta   90.00
_cell.angle_gamma   90.00
#
_symmetry.space_group_name_H-M   'P 1'
#
loop_
_entity.id
_entity.type
_entity.pdbx_description
1 polymer ?
#
loop_
_entity_poly.entity_id
_entity_poly.type
_entity_poly.pdbx_seq_one_letter_code
_entity_poly.pdbx_strand_id
1 'polypeptide(L)'
;MTKDARLNAFCSTEVLDCFQSIVHESEIWKPDPYDVESIHSHAREVFERLLNQIKDERAGTGKIWLLKGESGAGKTHLMRVFRNRLHETGYGYFSYMQMTSAESNYPRYILRQTLDSLEKPYVDDPTGSVTGLMRLSRALVEERRAVSRQEQQKLCEAEMGIDEVIEFVDKLAYQLVNLEEYKKVDRDLLRALLFLQRDEVEFKSNVMKYLRCEDISERDRQWIGMMPALTADDDPQRLLQGLGCLIWALDAGVLVLCLDQLEYMYQDNADSAQRFRNAVQSVNALVSHCPRLLVLVSCLEDYYAPLRNQLSQSDIDRIEHDPRPTRLNAILEREATEALIARRLEVLYDFSAVEFDNKTPLYPFPDGVLDALAGLRVRDILNRCRELREQSIMTQQPPVLNGLTGGKPPDPDDPDDELFFDWEQRWNDFLVQATLPPPDNDNDMQQVLVQALNHCTDELSSYHVSAQPAKGGITLAISTHEQTPASSFVGLCNKSAIGGALGKQLREVEVAAAGKPLIIARSTAFPSNPNTKIAQQIVQLISQGVKRVVIEDSDWRAMTAMQAFKAQHLGSSGFAGWLAASQPLSLRPALKTILGLEELSNPDNSGVSGNTDNTGKPNHPEPIPIPIPSDKTLIQLGQSRGFKPVPVTLDKDDLTRHAAFLGGSGSGKTTLALNIIEQLLQQGIPALLIDRKGDLSSYAKLFQATQAADMASEKDDNPALQRFLAQIDVALYTPGDERGRSLGISIILKGMGELPTNEREQMAAYAALALGGMMNYKPQGPTKTRLAILNKAIFVLAELSMGLQIGLDDLIDFIANQNSELIYAIGQLETRHFKKLVEDLETLRLLNGKLFTEQRESLDCETLLGLGSQQQPGRTRLSIISTLSLGHDANVLFWVSQLLLELGRYARRQPSNQLQCVVLFDEADLYLPATGKPATKEPLENLLRRARSAGIGLMLATQSPGDLDYKSRDQISNWFLGKIK
;
A
#
# COMPACT_ATOMS: atom_id res chain seq x y z
N MET A 1 38.21 2.58 16.17
CA MET A 1 36.86 2.03 15.95
C MET A 1 35.94 2.64 16.99
N THR A 2 35.27 3.73 16.61
CA THR A 2 34.29 4.46 17.42
C THR A 2 33.06 3.57 17.66
N LYS A 3 32.55 3.54 18.89
CA LYS A 3 31.44 2.66 19.35
C LYS A 3 30.04 3.13 18.90
N ASP A 4 29.93 4.17 18.08
CA ASP A 4 28.64 4.77 17.72
C ASP A 4 28.14 4.23 16.38
N ALA A 5 27.04 3.48 16.42
CA ALA A 5 26.41 2.88 15.25
C ALA A 5 25.95 3.93 14.22
N ARG A 6 25.52 5.13 14.67
CA ARG A 6 25.07 6.21 13.79
C ARG A 6 26.22 6.84 13.01
N LEU A 7 27.40 6.98 13.64
CA LEU A 7 28.60 7.46 12.95
C LEU A 7 29.10 6.42 11.94
N ASN A 8 29.07 5.13 12.29
CA ASN A 8 29.45 4.06 11.36
C ASN A 8 28.52 4.02 10.13
N ALA A 9 27.21 4.20 10.33
CA ALA A 9 26.24 4.33 9.24
C ALA A 9 26.53 5.56 8.35
N PHE A 10 26.84 6.71 8.97
CA PHE A 10 27.19 7.94 8.25
C PHE A 10 28.45 7.81 7.39
N CYS A 11 29.47 7.12 7.90
CA CYS A 11 30.74 6.86 7.23
C CYS A 11 30.71 5.64 6.28
N SER A 12 29.56 4.97 6.12
CA SER A 12 29.45 3.81 5.24
C SER A 12 29.49 4.22 3.76
N THR A 13 30.30 3.51 2.98
CA THR A 13 30.38 3.60 1.51
C THR A 13 29.39 2.68 0.80
N GLU A 14 28.70 1.81 1.54
CA GLU A 14 27.77 0.81 0.98
C GLU A 14 26.33 1.36 0.80
N VAL A 15 26.05 2.56 1.33
CA VAL A 15 24.71 3.17 1.31
C VAL A 15 24.61 4.29 0.27
N LEU A 16 23.42 4.45 -0.32
CA LEU A 16 23.00 5.55 -1.22
C LEU A 16 23.59 6.92 -0.82
N ASP A 17 23.91 7.74 -1.83
CA ASP A 17 24.27 9.15 -1.62
C ASP A 17 23.05 9.96 -1.15
N CYS A 18 22.79 9.96 0.17
CA CYS A 18 21.62 10.60 0.77
C CYS A 18 21.62 12.14 0.66
N PHE A 19 22.75 12.77 0.29
CA PHE A 19 22.86 14.23 0.14
C PHE A 19 22.95 14.67 -1.33
N GLN A 20 22.39 13.88 -2.24
CA GLN A 20 22.34 14.25 -3.64
C GLN A 20 21.52 15.53 -3.88
N SER A 21 22.15 16.50 -4.54
CA SER A 21 21.62 17.85 -4.75
C SER A 21 20.97 18.07 -6.12
N ILE A 22 21.09 17.07 -7.01
CA ILE A 22 20.57 17.09 -8.39
C ILE A 22 19.61 15.92 -8.54
N VAL A 23 18.37 16.22 -8.93
CA VAL A 23 17.36 15.22 -9.28
C VAL A 23 17.40 15.00 -10.78
N HIS A 24 17.62 13.76 -11.20
CA HIS A 24 17.63 13.38 -12.61
C HIS A 24 16.21 13.01 -13.08
N GLU A 25 15.97 13.08 -14.40
CA GLU A 25 14.67 12.71 -15.00
C GLU A 25 14.21 11.31 -14.59
N SER A 26 15.13 10.34 -14.54
CA SER A 26 14.81 8.96 -14.17
C SER A 26 14.30 8.81 -12.73
N GLU A 27 14.57 9.77 -11.86
CA GLU A 27 14.14 9.79 -10.46
C GLU A 27 12.75 10.39 -10.29
N ILE A 28 12.26 11.18 -11.26
CA ILE A 28 10.89 11.71 -11.27
C ILE A 28 9.87 10.61 -11.11
N TRP A 29 10.17 9.39 -11.55
CA TRP A 29 9.31 8.20 -11.56
C TRP A 29 9.51 7.25 -10.36
N LYS A 30 10.27 7.66 -9.33
CA LYS A 30 10.47 6.90 -8.08
C LYS A 30 9.86 7.62 -6.86
N PRO A 31 9.47 6.91 -5.79
CA PRO A 31 9.09 7.52 -4.52
C PRO A 31 10.22 8.40 -4.01
N ASP A 32 9.89 9.53 -3.39
CA ASP A 32 10.90 10.40 -2.79
C ASP A 32 10.91 10.23 -1.26
N PRO A 33 11.80 9.38 -0.71
CA PRO A 33 11.89 9.20 0.74
C PRO A 33 12.39 10.47 1.44
N TYR A 34 12.98 11.40 0.69
CA TYR A 34 13.59 12.61 1.20
C TYR A 34 12.64 13.83 1.11
N ASP A 35 11.37 13.69 0.74
CA ASP A 35 10.51 14.88 0.68
C ASP A 35 10.33 15.53 2.07
N VAL A 36 10.28 16.87 2.11
CA VAL A 36 10.01 17.66 3.32
C VAL A 36 8.87 18.62 3.02
N GLU A 37 7.73 18.39 3.68
CA GLU A 37 6.46 19.04 3.33
C GLU A 37 6.44 20.55 3.63
N SER A 38 7.24 21.01 4.59
CA SER A 38 7.37 22.44 4.90
C SER A 38 8.10 23.23 3.80
N ILE A 39 8.91 22.57 2.96
CA ILE A 39 9.64 23.23 1.87
C ILE A 39 8.67 23.45 0.69
N HIS A 40 8.57 24.72 0.25
CA HIS A 40 7.65 25.19 -0.80
C HIS A 40 6.17 24.93 -0.52
N SER A 41 5.76 24.97 0.76
CA SER A 41 4.36 24.76 1.19
C SER A 41 3.33 25.54 0.36
N HIS A 42 3.59 26.83 0.10
CA HIS A 42 2.72 27.64 -0.73
C HIS A 42 2.51 27.10 -2.16
N ALA A 43 3.58 26.58 -2.80
CA ALA A 43 3.47 25.99 -4.13
C ALA A 43 2.64 24.70 -4.10
N ARG A 44 2.79 23.90 -3.05
CA ARG A 44 1.99 22.67 -2.81
C ARG A 44 0.50 22.99 -2.65
N GLU A 45 0.18 23.99 -1.83
CA GLU A 45 -1.20 24.46 -1.64
C GLU A 45 -1.83 24.95 -2.95
N VAL A 46 -1.07 25.71 -3.76
CA VAL A 46 -1.54 26.17 -5.07
C VAL A 46 -1.80 24.99 -6.01
N PHE A 47 -0.90 24.01 -6.06
CA PHE A 47 -1.07 22.80 -6.86
C PHE A 47 -2.35 22.05 -6.48
N GLU A 48 -2.54 21.76 -5.18
CA GLU A 48 -3.73 21.07 -4.67
C GLU A 48 -5.02 21.85 -4.97
N ARG A 49 -5.00 23.18 -4.80
CA ARG A 49 -6.15 24.04 -5.14
C ARG A 49 -6.47 23.98 -6.63
N LEU A 50 -5.47 24.00 -7.51
CA LEU A 50 -5.67 23.92 -8.95
C LEU A 50 -6.22 22.56 -9.38
N LEU A 51 -5.72 21.47 -8.81
CA LEU A 51 -6.26 20.13 -9.07
C LEU A 51 -7.74 20.04 -8.70
N ASN A 52 -8.12 20.55 -7.52
CA ASN A 52 -9.51 20.55 -7.08
C ASN A 52 -10.40 21.44 -7.98
N GLN A 53 -9.94 22.64 -8.35
CA GLN A 53 -10.67 23.53 -9.26
C GLN A 53 -10.93 22.87 -10.63
N ILE A 54 -9.89 22.29 -11.24
CA ILE A 54 -9.99 21.65 -12.55
C ILE A 54 -10.88 20.39 -12.49
N LYS A 55 -10.86 19.67 -11.38
CA LYS A 55 -11.71 18.48 -11.18
C LYS A 55 -13.19 18.83 -11.06
N ASP A 56 -13.52 19.90 -10.34
CA ASP A 56 -14.90 20.34 -10.07
C ASP A 56 -15.57 21.04 -11.27
N GLU A 57 -14.80 21.73 -12.12
CA GLU A 57 -15.33 22.41 -13.29
C GLU A 57 -15.81 21.42 -14.37
N ARG A 58 -17.13 21.26 -14.50
CA ARG A 58 -17.75 20.35 -15.48
C ARG A 58 -17.61 20.80 -16.94
N ALA A 59 -17.14 22.03 -17.21
CA ALA A 59 -16.95 22.57 -18.56
C ALA A 59 -15.91 23.72 -18.63
N GLY A 60 -14.85 23.68 -17.80
CA GLY A 60 -13.75 24.66 -17.83
C GLY A 60 -12.75 24.39 -18.96
N THR A 61 -11.90 25.36 -19.32
CA THR A 61 -10.68 25.11 -20.11
C THR A 61 -9.56 24.66 -19.17
N GLY A 62 -8.51 24.02 -19.69
CA GLY A 62 -7.33 23.73 -18.89
C GLY A 62 -6.68 24.99 -18.29
N LYS A 63 -5.69 24.80 -17.42
CA LYS A 63 -4.94 25.91 -16.81
C LYS A 63 -3.45 25.80 -17.09
N ILE A 64 -2.77 26.94 -17.15
CA ILE A 64 -1.31 27.01 -17.26
C ILE A 64 -0.79 27.67 -15.98
N TRP A 65 0.02 26.94 -15.21
CA TRP A 65 0.61 27.46 -13.99
C TRP A 65 2.12 27.59 -14.16
N LEU A 66 2.60 28.83 -14.04
CA LEU A 66 4.02 29.17 -14.16
C LEU A 66 4.71 29.14 -12.79
N LEU A 67 5.74 28.31 -12.67
CA LEU A 67 6.61 28.20 -11.51
C LEU A 67 7.98 28.81 -11.83
N LYS A 68 8.31 29.90 -11.14
CA LYS A 68 9.59 30.63 -11.27
C LYS A 68 10.49 30.31 -10.09
N GLY A 69 11.77 30.11 -10.33
CA GLY A 69 12.73 29.99 -9.23
C GLY A 69 14.17 29.98 -9.72
N GLU A 70 15.10 30.38 -8.86
CA GLU A 70 16.53 30.37 -9.16
C GLU A 70 17.07 28.95 -9.40
N SER A 71 18.29 28.87 -9.93
CA SER A 71 19.01 27.59 -10.05
C SER A 71 19.25 27.02 -8.64
N GLY A 72 18.95 25.72 -8.46
CA GLY A 72 19.09 25.05 -7.16
C GLY A 72 17.95 25.28 -6.16
N ALA A 73 16.85 25.95 -6.55
CA ALA A 73 15.69 26.15 -5.68
C ALA A 73 14.83 24.89 -5.45
N GLY A 74 15.12 23.76 -6.13
CA GLY A 74 14.35 22.51 -5.98
C GLY A 74 13.15 22.36 -6.92
N LYS A 75 13.15 23.03 -8.10
CA LYS A 75 12.07 22.94 -9.10
C LYS A 75 11.77 21.50 -9.52
N THR A 76 12.76 20.78 -10.05
CA THR A 76 12.63 19.39 -10.51
C THR A 76 12.24 18.42 -9.38
N HIS A 77 12.77 18.63 -8.17
CA HIS A 77 12.33 17.88 -6.99
C HIS A 77 10.83 18.08 -6.73
N LEU A 78 10.32 19.32 -6.81
CA LEU A 78 8.90 19.60 -6.63
C LEU A 78 8.03 18.93 -7.70
N MET A 79 8.53 18.77 -8.94
CA MET A 79 7.83 18.00 -9.99
C MET A 79 7.65 16.54 -9.61
N ARG A 80 8.69 15.91 -9.06
CA ARG A 80 8.63 14.53 -8.52
C ARG A 80 7.59 14.42 -7.40
N VAL A 81 7.58 15.38 -6.48
CA VAL A 81 6.61 15.45 -5.39
C VAL A 81 5.18 15.56 -5.91
N PHE A 82 4.92 16.46 -6.87
CA PHE A 82 3.60 16.61 -7.48
C PHE A 82 3.15 15.33 -8.20
N ARG A 83 4.07 14.66 -8.90
CA ARG A 83 3.80 13.35 -9.53
C ARG A 83 3.41 12.30 -8.50
N ASN A 84 4.22 12.12 -7.45
CA ASN A 84 3.94 11.15 -6.37
C ASN A 84 2.58 11.41 -5.76
N ARG A 85 2.31 12.66 -5.37
CA ARG A 85 1.05 13.07 -4.76
C ARG A 85 -0.15 12.80 -5.66
N LEU A 86 -0.08 13.18 -6.94
CA LEU A 86 -1.15 12.99 -7.91
C LEU A 86 -1.48 11.51 -8.12
N HIS A 87 -0.45 10.67 -8.19
CA HIS A 87 -0.60 9.23 -8.46
C HIS A 87 -1.07 8.46 -7.21
N GLU A 88 -0.47 8.70 -6.05
CA GLU A 88 -0.82 8.08 -4.76
C GLU A 88 -2.28 8.34 -4.37
N THR A 89 -2.75 9.57 -4.60
CA THR A 89 -4.13 9.96 -4.31
C THR A 89 -5.11 9.56 -5.43
N GLY A 90 -4.60 9.09 -6.57
CA GLY A 90 -5.41 8.70 -7.72
C GLY A 90 -6.07 9.88 -8.46
N TYR A 91 -5.65 11.13 -8.22
CA TYR A 91 -6.28 12.34 -8.74
C TYR A 91 -5.98 12.66 -10.21
N GLY A 92 -5.07 11.93 -10.87
CA GLY A 92 -4.79 12.20 -12.27
C GLY A 92 -3.55 11.52 -12.84
N TYR A 93 -3.15 11.95 -14.03
CA TYR A 93 -2.01 11.45 -14.77
C TYR A 93 -0.94 12.52 -14.85
N PHE A 94 0.32 12.11 -14.86
CA PHE A 94 1.45 13.03 -14.89
C PHE A 94 2.28 12.74 -16.11
N SER A 95 2.65 13.78 -16.85
CA SER A 95 3.67 13.72 -17.89
C SER A 95 4.77 14.71 -17.55
N TYR A 96 6.01 14.24 -17.64
CA TYR A 96 7.20 15.03 -17.41
C TYR A 96 7.97 15.15 -18.73
N MET A 97 8.48 16.34 -19.02
CA MET A 97 9.39 16.57 -20.14
C MET A 97 10.30 17.77 -19.89
N GLN A 98 11.53 17.68 -20.39
CA GLN A 98 12.51 18.77 -20.37
C GLN A 98 12.46 19.55 -21.69
N MET A 99 12.63 20.86 -21.66
CA MET A 99 12.53 21.70 -22.86
C MET A 99 13.82 21.73 -23.69
N THR A 100 14.39 20.57 -24.00
CA THR A 100 15.72 20.43 -24.62
C THR A 100 15.72 20.32 -26.15
N SER A 101 14.61 19.93 -26.79
CA SER A 101 14.64 19.60 -28.22
C SER A 101 14.75 20.80 -29.18
N ALA A 102 15.52 20.63 -30.25
CA ALA A 102 15.69 21.59 -31.34
C ALA A 102 14.62 21.51 -32.46
N GLU A 103 13.67 20.57 -32.39
CA GLU A 103 12.67 20.34 -33.43
C GLU A 103 11.68 21.50 -33.66
N SER A 104 11.16 21.59 -34.89
CA SER A 104 10.11 22.55 -35.27
C SER A 104 8.69 22.06 -34.95
N ASN A 105 8.43 20.73 -34.92
CA ASN A 105 7.12 20.14 -34.62
C ASN A 105 6.98 19.80 -33.12
N TYR A 106 6.72 20.84 -32.33
CA TYR A 106 6.63 20.75 -30.87
C TYR A 106 5.50 19.84 -30.34
N PRO A 107 4.31 19.76 -30.96
CA PRO A 107 3.28 18.79 -30.56
C PRO A 107 3.73 17.32 -30.59
N ARG A 108 4.57 16.93 -31.55
CA ARG A 108 5.13 15.57 -31.65
C ARG A 108 6.01 15.24 -30.44
N TYR A 109 6.82 16.21 -30.01
CA TYR A 109 7.64 16.09 -28.80
C TYR A 109 6.78 15.89 -27.54
N ILE A 110 5.78 16.74 -27.32
CA ILE A 110 4.87 16.62 -26.16
C ILE A 110 4.16 15.25 -26.18
N LEU A 111 3.66 14.81 -27.33
CA LEU A 111 2.94 13.55 -27.45
C LEU A 111 3.83 12.37 -27.03
N ARG A 112 5.05 12.32 -27.58
CA ARG A 112 5.99 11.25 -27.27
C ARG A 112 6.30 11.19 -25.78
N GLN A 113 6.64 12.34 -25.17
CA GLN A 113 6.95 12.39 -23.74
C GLN A 113 5.74 12.08 -22.87
N THR A 114 4.54 12.44 -23.32
CA THR A 114 3.28 12.06 -22.65
C THR A 114 3.08 10.56 -22.69
N LEU A 115 3.28 9.90 -23.83
CA LEU A 115 3.14 8.45 -23.94
C LEU A 115 4.21 7.71 -23.15
N ASP A 116 5.47 8.15 -23.24
CA ASP A 116 6.57 7.55 -22.50
C ASP A 116 6.36 7.68 -20.98
N SER A 117 5.83 8.83 -20.53
CA SER A 117 5.36 9.05 -19.15
C SER A 117 4.22 8.12 -18.74
N LEU A 118 3.24 7.90 -19.62
CA LEU A 118 2.09 7.02 -19.34
C LEU A 118 2.45 5.53 -19.43
N GLU A 119 3.58 5.17 -20.04
CA GLU A 119 4.17 3.82 -19.97
C GLU A 119 4.94 3.58 -18.67
N LYS A 120 5.26 4.64 -17.89
CA LYS A 120 5.88 4.47 -16.58
C LYS A 120 4.90 3.88 -15.56
N PRO A 121 5.41 3.22 -14.51
CA PRO A 121 4.62 2.79 -13.35
C PRO A 121 3.70 3.90 -12.83
N TYR A 122 2.39 3.63 -12.72
CA TYR A 122 1.44 4.60 -12.17
C TYR A 122 1.50 4.65 -10.62
N VAL A 123 1.65 3.50 -9.94
CA VAL A 123 1.99 3.44 -8.50
C VAL A 123 3.02 2.33 -8.30
N ASP A 124 3.95 2.51 -7.37
CA ASP A 124 4.91 1.49 -6.97
C ASP A 124 4.20 0.34 -6.24
N ASP A 125 3.91 -0.72 -6.99
CA ASP A 125 3.43 -2.00 -6.45
C ASP A 125 4.56 -3.03 -6.55
N PRO A 126 5.04 -3.61 -5.43
CA PRO A 126 6.04 -4.67 -5.45
C PRO A 126 5.55 -5.95 -6.15
N THR A 127 4.24 -6.06 -6.44
CA THR A 127 3.64 -7.12 -7.25
C THR A 127 3.54 -6.75 -8.73
N GLY A 128 4.08 -5.62 -9.17
CA GLY A 128 4.12 -5.19 -10.57
C GLY A 128 3.19 -4.00 -10.83
N SER A 129 3.77 -2.94 -11.39
CA SER A 129 3.09 -1.67 -11.61
C SER A 129 2.17 -1.70 -12.82
N VAL A 130 0.93 -1.24 -12.65
CA VAL A 130 0.04 -0.90 -13.76
C VAL A 130 0.52 0.42 -14.36
N THR A 131 0.71 0.49 -15.68
CA THR A 131 1.07 1.74 -16.38
C THR A 131 -0.13 2.68 -16.49
N GLY A 132 0.12 3.97 -16.71
CA GLY A 132 -0.94 4.96 -16.96
C GLY A 132 -1.82 4.59 -18.16
N LEU A 133 -1.22 4.15 -19.27
CA LEU A 133 -1.96 3.67 -20.46
C LEU A 133 -2.84 2.45 -20.16
N MET A 134 -2.28 1.46 -19.47
CA MET A 134 -3.04 0.27 -19.09
C MET A 134 -4.18 0.61 -18.13
N ARG A 135 -3.99 1.59 -17.24
CA ARG A 135 -5.03 2.11 -16.35
C ARG A 135 -6.19 2.74 -17.15
N LEU A 136 -5.90 3.58 -18.15
CA LEU A 136 -6.92 4.13 -19.05
C LEU A 136 -7.66 3.05 -19.85
N SER A 137 -6.91 2.08 -20.36
CA SER A 137 -7.49 0.94 -21.09
C SER A 137 -8.41 0.09 -20.20
N ARG A 138 -8.02 -0.19 -18.95
CA ARG A 138 -8.86 -0.89 -17.97
C ARG A 138 -10.13 -0.12 -17.65
N ALA A 139 -10.05 1.20 -17.56
CA ALA A 139 -11.21 2.06 -17.34
C ALA A 139 -12.30 1.86 -18.37
N LEU A 140 -11.92 1.75 -19.65
CA LEU A 140 -12.83 1.56 -20.77
C LEU A 140 -13.60 0.24 -20.64
N VAL A 141 -12.93 -0.85 -20.28
CA VAL A 141 -13.59 -2.16 -20.09
C VAL A 141 -14.32 -2.29 -18.75
N GLU A 142 -14.06 -1.39 -17.81
CA GLU A 142 -14.79 -1.28 -16.55
C GLU A 142 -16.06 -0.41 -16.65
N GLU A 143 -16.27 0.33 -17.75
CA GLU A 143 -17.46 1.15 -17.99
C GLU A 143 -18.71 0.28 -18.21
N ARG A 144 -19.42 -0.02 -17.11
CA ARG A 144 -20.54 -0.98 -17.09
C ARG A 144 -21.76 -0.54 -17.88
N ARG A 145 -21.88 0.73 -18.25
CA ARG A 145 -22.95 1.21 -19.13
C ARG A 145 -22.77 0.74 -20.58
N ALA A 146 -21.53 0.46 -21.00
CA ALA A 146 -21.20 0.01 -22.35
C ALA A 146 -20.67 -1.44 -22.40
N VAL A 147 -19.84 -1.84 -21.43
CA VAL A 147 -19.11 -3.13 -21.45
C VAL A 147 -19.52 -4.01 -20.26
N SER A 148 -20.14 -5.15 -20.56
CA SER A 148 -20.50 -6.14 -19.52
C SER A 148 -19.26 -6.88 -18.98
N ARG A 149 -19.38 -7.48 -17.78
CA ARG A 149 -18.29 -8.29 -17.21
C ARG A 149 -17.90 -9.49 -18.09
N GLN A 150 -18.89 -10.08 -18.77
CA GLN A 150 -18.65 -11.19 -19.70
C GLN A 150 -17.89 -10.72 -20.94
N GLU A 151 -18.22 -9.53 -21.45
CA GLU A 151 -17.51 -8.95 -22.60
C GLU A 151 -16.08 -8.54 -22.25
N GLN A 152 -15.86 -7.93 -21.08
CA GLN A 152 -14.52 -7.66 -20.56
C GLN A 152 -13.70 -8.95 -20.47
N GLN A 153 -14.26 -10.00 -19.84
CA GLN A 153 -13.58 -11.28 -19.72
C GLN A 153 -13.30 -11.91 -21.09
N LYS A 154 -14.25 -11.81 -22.04
CA LYS A 154 -14.05 -12.29 -23.41
C LYS A 154 -12.88 -11.57 -24.08
N LEU A 155 -12.81 -10.24 -24.01
CA LEU A 155 -11.72 -9.46 -24.62
C LEU A 155 -10.35 -9.89 -24.06
N CYS A 156 -10.24 -10.00 -22.74
CA CYS A 156 -8.98 -10.26 -22.07
C CYS A 156 -8.53 -11.73 -22.16
N GLU A 157 -9.45 -12.69 -22.08
CA GLU A 157 -9.11 -14.10 -21.81
C GLU A 157 -9.52 -15.08 -22.93
N ALA A 158 -10.45 -14.72 -23.82
CA ALA A 158 -10.91 -15.66 -24.84
C ALA A 158 -9.88 -15.81 -25.96
N GLU A 159 -9.72 -17.07 -26.41
CA GLU A 159 -9.00 -17.40 -27.63
C GLU A 159 -9.86 -17.01 -28.82
N MET A 160 -9.42 -15.99 -29.55
CA MET A 160 -10.12 -15.39 -30.68
C MET A 160 -9.11 -15.20 -31.81
N GLY A 161 -9.55 -15.40 -33.06
CA GLY A 161 -8.75 -15.03 -34.23
C GLY A 161 -8.64 -13.52 -34.36
N ILE A 162 -7.64 -13.03 -35.10
CA ILE A 162 -7.38 -11.59 -35.29
C ILE A 162 -8.65 -10.85 -35.75
N ASP A 163 -9.35 -11.37 -36.76
CA ASP A 163 -10.58 -10.76 -37.29
C ASP A 163 -11.71 -10.70 -36.24
N GLU A 164 -11.84 -11.73 -35.39
CA GLU A 164 -12.84 -11.75 -34.31
C GLU A 164 -12.49 -10.73 -33.22
N VAL A 165 -11.20 -10.58 -32.86
CA VAL A 165 -10.75 -9.55 -31.92
C VAL A 165 -11.09 -8.15 -32.46
N ILE A 166 -10.82 -7.90 -33.74
CA ILE A 166 -11.09 -6.61 -34.39
C ILE A 166 -12.58 -6.31 -34.37
N GLU A 167 -13.43 -7.24 -34.83
CA GLU A 167 -14.88 -7.06 -34.82
C GLU A 167 -15.41 -6.81 -33.41
N PHE A 168 -14.86 -7.52 -32.41
CA PHE A 168 -15.25 -7.37 -31.02
C PHE A 168 -14.83 -6.02 -30.43
N VAL A 169 -13.59 -5.58 -30.68
CA VAL A 169 -13.10 -4.26 -30.26
C VAL A 169 -13.91 -3.15 -30.94
N ASP A 170 -14.25 -3.30 -32.22
CA ASP A 170 -15.09 -2.36 -32.95
C ASP A 170 -16.49 -2.24 -32.36
N LYS A 171 -17.09 -3.36 -31.96
CA LYS A 171 -18.37 -3.38 -31.24
C LYS A 171 -18.28 -2.61 -29.91
N LEU A 172 -17.26 -2.88 -29.10
CA LEU A 172 -17.09 -2.23 -27.80
C LEU A 172 -16.83 -0.73 -27.94
N ALA A 173 -15.96 -0.33 -28.88
CA ALA A 173 -15.71 1.08 -29.18
C ALA A 173 -16.99 1.80 -29.64
N TYR A 174 -17.81 1.15 -30.48
CA TYR A 174 -19.10 1.70 -30.90
C TYR A 174 -20.07 1.89 -29.71
N GLN A 175 -20.13 0.93 -28.78
CA GLN A 175 -20.94 1.06 -27.56
C GLN A 175 -20.48 2.23 -26.69
N LEU A 176 -19.16 2.43 -26.54
CA LEU A 176 -18.59 3.53 -25.76
C LEU A 176 -18.90 4.90 -26.38
N VAL A 177 -18.71 5.08 -27.70
CA VAL A 177 -18.97 6.36 -28.39
C VAL A 177 -20.44 6.80 -28.30
N ASN A 178 -21.38 5.86 -28.13
CA ASN A 178 -22.80 6.17 -27.97
C ASN A 178 -23.14 6.78 -26.60
N LEU A 179 -22.23 6.75 -25.63
CA LEU A 179 -22.39 7.46 -24.36
C LEU A 179 -22.06 8.95 -24.57
N GLU A 180 -22.88 9.84 -23.99
CA GLU A 180 -22.76 11.31 -24.15
C GLU A 180 -21.36 11.83 -23.84
N GLU A 181 -20.72 11.27 -22.81
CA GLU A 181 -19.40 11.68 -22.32
C GLU A 181 -18.27 11.39 -23.32
N TYR A 182 -18.43 10.38 -24.17
CA TYR A 182 -17.39 9.92 -25.11
C TYR A 182 -17.56 10.47 -26.52
N LYS A 183 -18.61 11.25 -26.80
CA LYS A 183 -18.88 11.80 -28.14
C LYS A 183 -17.75 12.65 -28.72
N LYS A 184 -16.91 13.24 -27.87
CA LYS A 184 -15.75 14.05 -28.27
C LYS A 184 -14.45 13.24 -28.40
N VAL A 185 -14.48 11.96 -28.02
CA VAL A 185 -13.31 11.08 -28.08
C VAL A 185 -13.29 10.36 -29.43
N ASP A 186 -12.13 10.35 -30.06
CA ASP A 186 -11.93 9.63 -31.32
C ASP A 186 -12.18 8.13 -31.13
N ARG A 187 -12.95 7.52 -32.03
CA ARG A 187 -13.26 6.08 -31.99
C ARG A 187 -12.01 5.22 -32.15
N ASP A 188 -11.07 5.61 -33.02
CA ASP A 188 -9.85 4.86 -33.24
C ASP A 188 -8.90 4.95 -32.03
N LEU A 189 -8.93 6.05 -31.27
CA LEU A 189 -8.26 6.11 -29.96
C LEU A 189 -8.88 5.11 -28.95
N LEU A 190 -10.21 4.98 -28.92
CA LEU A 190 -10.88 3.98 -28.07
C LEU A 190 -10.50 2.55 -28.49
N ARG A 191 -10.50 2.27 -29.80
CA ARG A 191 -10.08 0.96 -30.35
C ARG A 191 -8.64 0.65 -29.97
N ALA A 192 -7.73 1.61 -30.17
CA ALA A 192 -6.31 1.49 -29.83
C ALA A 192 -6.13 1.06 -28.36
N LEU A 193 -6.81 1.75 -27.44
CA LEU A 193 -6.71 1.42 -26.01
C LEU A 193 -7.41 0.09 -25.67
N LEU A 194 -8.52 -0.27 -26.31
CA LEU A 194 -9.15 -1.58 -26.10
C LEU A 194 -8.27 -2.73 -26.58
N PHE A 195 -7.52 -2.58 -27.67
CA PHE A 195 -6.55 -3.58 -28.12
C PHE A 195 -5.44 -3.84 -27.09
N LEU A 196 -5.08 -2.85 -26.24
CA LEU A 196 -4.11 -3.06 -25.15
C LEU A 196 -4.58 -4.07 -24.09
N GLN A 197 -5.87 -4.43 -24.05
CA GLN A 197 -6.37 -5.49 -23.16
C GLN A 197 -5.95 -6.89 -23.61
N ARG A 198 -5.42 -7.03 -24.84
CA ARG A 198 -4.86 -8.28 -25.35
C ARG A 198 -3.41 -8.45 -24.87
N ASP A 199 -3.05 -9.68 -24.53
CA ASP A 199 -1.73 -10.04 -24.01
C ASP A 199 -0.67 -10.32 -25.12
N GLU A 200 -1.04 -10.12 -26.38
CA GLU A 200 -0.19 -10.41 -27.53
C GLU A 200 0.66 -9.18 -27.91
N VAL A 201 1.94 -9.41 -28.21
CA VAL A 201 2.93 -8.33 -28.45
C VAL A 201 2.58 -7.53 -29.71
N GLU A 202 2.03 -8.19 -30.72
CA GLU A 202 1.68 -7.61 -32.01
C GLU A 202 0.58 -6.55 -31.88
N PHE A 203 -0.44 -6.77 -31.04
CA PHE A 203 -1.44 -5.72 -30.76
C PHE A 203 -0.77 -4.52 -30.06
N LYS A 204 0.04 -4.78 -29.02
CA LYS A 204 0.69 -3.71 -28.26
C LYS A 204 1.64 -2.87 -29.13
N SER A 205 2.55 -3.50 -29.89
CA SER A 205 3.51 -2.80 -30.77
C SER A 205 2.78 -1.92 -31.79
N ASN A 206 1.75 -2.45 -32.45
CA ASN A 206 1.03 -1.70 -33.49
C ASN A 206 0.14 -0.59 -32.92
N VAL A 207 -0.45 -0.79 -31.74
CA VAL A 207 -1.14 0.29 -31.01
C VAL A 207 -0.16 1.40 -30.64
N MET A 208 1.05 1.07 -30.17
CA MET A 208 2.03 2.08 -29.81
C MET A 208 2.54 2.87 -31.02
N LYS A 209 2.73 2.22 -32.18
CA LYS A 209 3.04 2.91 -33.45
C LYS A 209 1.92 3.90 -33.83
N TYR A 210 0.66 3.49 -33.70
CA TYR A 210 -0.51 4.36 -33.93
C TYR A 210 -0.54 5.54 -32.96
N LEU A 211 -0.39 5.28 -31.65
CA LEU A 211 -0.41 6.33 -30.64
C LEU A 211 0.77 7.31 -30.79
N ARG A 212 1.91 6.90 -31.34
CA ARG A 212 3.05 7.80 -31.57
C ARG A 212 2.98 8.59 -32.88
N CYS A 213 1.90 8.46 -33.65
CA CYS A 213 1.78 9.08 -34.97
C CYS A 213 2.94 8.69 -35.92
N GLU A 214 3.25 7.40 -35.94
CA GLU A 214 4.26 6.79 -36.79
C GLU A 214 3.64 6.17 -38.03
N ASP A 215 4.46 5.97 -39.06
CA ASP A 215 4.03 5.19 -40.22
C ASP A 215 3.87 3.71 -39.85
N ILE A 216 2.80 3.10 -40.34
CA ILE A 216 2.45 1.71 -40.06
C ILE A 216 2.34 0.99 -41.39
N SER A 217 3.07 -0.10 -41.55
CA SER A 217 3.02 -0.92 -42.76
C SER A 217 1.62 -1.50 -42.97
N GLU A 218 1.22 -1.75 -44.23
CA GLU A 218 -0.10 -2.32 -44.52
C GLU A 218 -0.32 -3.68 -43.82
N ARG A 219 0.75 -4.48 -43.70
CA ARG A 219 0.73 -5.75 -42.97
C ARG A 219 0.44 -5.55 -41.48
N ASP A 220 1.06 -4.55 -40.86
CA ASP A 220 0.92 -4.26 -39.44
C ASP A 220 -0.45 -3.67 -39.11
N ARG A 221 -1.02 -2.86 -40.03
CA ARG A 221 -2.38 -2.31 -39.88
C ARG A 221 -3.45 -3.39 -39.78
N GLN A 222 -3.20 -4.60 -40.30
CA GLN A 222 -4.14 -5.72 -40.15
C GLN A 222 -4.40 -6.07 -38.69
N TRP A 223 -3.41 -5.91 -37.80
CA TRP A 223 -3.57 -6.20 -36.36
C TRP A 223 -4.47 -5.20 -35.65
N ILE A 224 -4.60 -3.98 -36.16
CA ILE A 224 -5.40 -2.91 -35.54
C ILE A 224 -6.62 -2.57 -36.40
N GLY A 225 -7.14 -3.53 -37.17
CA GLY A 225 -8.38 -3.36 -37.91
C GLY A 225 -8.31 -2.29 -39.00
N MET A 226 -7.17 -2.22 -39.70
CA MET A 226 -6.91 -1.27 -40.79
C MET A 226 -7.08 0.21 -40.41
N MET A 227 -6.83 0.54 -39.14
CA MET A 227 -6.79 1.93 -38.68
C MET A 227 -5.81 2.77 -39.54
N PRO A 228 -6.18 4.02 -39.89
CA PRO A 228 -5.32 4.88 -40.70
C PRO A 228 -4.04 5.25 -39.93
N ALA A 229 -2.90 5.32 -40.63
CA ALA A 229 -1.69 5.86 -40.06
C ALA A 229 -1.84 7.38 -39.85
N LEU A 230 -1.43 7.87 -38.69
CA LEU A 230 -1.48 9.28 -38.32
C LEU A 230 -0.12 9.91 -38.61
N THR A 231 0.09 10.40 -39.84
CA THR A 231 1.39 10.95 -40.28
C THR A 231 1.36 12.44 -40.63
N ALA A 232 0.21 13.11 -40.53
CA ALA A 232 0.13 14.55 -40.76
C ALA A 232 0.78 15.34 -39.62
N ASP A 233 1.24 16.56 -39.91
CA ASP A 233 1.93 17.40 -38.94
C ASP A 233 1.07 17.78 -37.72
N ASP A 234 -0.25 17.84 -37.88
CA ASP A 234 -1.22 18.21 -36.84
C ASP A 234 -1.81 17.01 -36.09
N ASP A 235 -1.56 15.79 -36.55
CA ASP A 235 -2.06 14.57 -35.89
C ASP A 235 -1.56 14.42 -34.43
N PRO A 236 -0.29 14.71 -34.09
CA PRO A 236 0.16 14.61 -32.70
C PRO A 236 -0.63 15.49 -31.74
N GLN A 237 -0.98 16.70 -32.18
CA GLN A 237 -1.79 17.63 -31.41
C GLN A 237 -3.22 17.11 -31.24
N ARG A 238 -3.84 16.56 -32.29
CA ARG A 238 -5.18 15.96 -32.22
C ARG A 238 -5.22 14.76 -31.28
N LEU A 239 -4.20 13.91 -31.32
CA LEU A 239 -4.15 12.74 -30.46
C LEU A 239 -3.95 13.11 -28.99
N LEU A 240 -3.09 14.09 -28.69
CA LEU A 240 -2.98 14.67 -27.33
C LEU A 240 -4.32 15.22 -26.83
N GLN A 241 -5.05 15.95 -27.68
CA GLN A 241 -6.39 16.43 -27.35
C GLN A 241 -7.37 15.27 -27.10
N GLY A 242 -7.29 14.22 -27.92
CA GLY A 242 -8.06 12.99 -27.74
C GLY A 242 -7.78 12.30 -26.40
N LEU A 243 -6.52 12.19 -25.99
CA LEU A 243 -6.13 11.66 -24.68
C LEU A 243 -6.67 12.51 -23.53
N GLY A 244 -6.58 13.84 -23.63
CA GLY A 244 -7.16 14.76 -22.65
C GLY A 244 -8.70 14.64 -22.55
N CYS A 245 -9.38 14.55 -23.69
CA CYS A 245 -10.82 14.34 -23.77
C CYS A 245 -11.23 12.97 -23.20
N LEU A 246 -10.43 11.94 -23.45
CA LEU A 246 -10.66 10.61 -22.90
C LEU A 246 -10.54 10.59 -21.37
N ILE A 247 -9.47 11.18 -20.82
CA ILE A 247 -9.27 11.31 -19.37
C ILE A 247 -10.47 12.03 -18.74
N TRP A 248 -11.00 13.05 -19.41
CA TRP A 248 -12.22 13.73 -18.99
C TRP A 248 -13.47 12.85 -19.08
N ALA A 249 -13.72 12.19 -20.22
CA ALA A 249 -14.88 11.32 -20.44
C ALA A 249 -14.93 10.15 -19.45
N LEU A 250 -13.76 9.62 -19.11
CA LEU A 250 -13.57 8.57 -18.12
C LEU A 250 -13.76 9.06 -16.69
N ASP A 251 -13.89 10.37 -16.44
CA ASP A 251 -13.80 10.99 -15.12
C ASP A 251 -12.53 10.55 -14.35
N ALA A 252 -11.41 10.50 -15.06
CA ALA A 252 -10.17 9.84 -14.65
C ALA A 252 -9.22 10.72 -13.82
N GLY A 253 -9.70 11.86 -13.34
CA GLY A 253 -8.87 12.91 -12.74
C GLY A 253 -8.34 13.93 -13.75
N VAL A 254 -7.19 14.54 -13.44
CA VAL A 254 -6.55 15.63 -14.20
C VAL A 254 -5.33 15.13 -14.95
N LEU A 255 -5.14 15.52 -16.21
CA LEU A 255 -3.87 15.34 -16.92
C LEU A 255 -2.96 16.52 -16.56
N VAL A 256 -1.83 16.25 -15.91
CA VAL A 256 -0.80 17.24 -15.59
C VAL A 256 0.35 17.09 -16.58
N LEU A 257 0.60 18.10 -17.41
CA LEU A 257 1.77 18.18 -18.27
C LEU A 257 2.80 19.11 -17.62
N CYS A 258 3.96 18.58 -17.28
CA CYS A 258 5.06 19.31 -16.68
C CYS A 258 6.15 19.61 -17.71
N LEU A 259 6.31 20.89 -18.04
CA LEU A 259 7.38 21.43 -18.87
C LEU A 259 8.46 22.00 -17.95
N ASP A 260 9.57 21.28 -17.78
CA ASP A 260 10.69 21.71 -16.93
C ASP A 260 11.85 22.29 -17.75
N GLN A 261 12.61 23.17 -17.11
CA GLN A 261 13.87 23.74 -17.62
C GLN A 261 13.76 24.47 -18.98
N LEU A 262 12.83 25.42 -19.09
CA LEU A 262 12.68 26.25 -20.30
C LEU A 262 13.95 27.00 -20.74
N GLU A 263 14.84 27.30 -19.80
CA GLU A 263 16.12 27.99 -20.04
C GLU A 263 16.99 27.34 -21.13
N TYR A 264 16.93 26.01 -21.32
CA TYR A 264 17.74 25.32 -22.33
C TYR A 264 17.34 25.61 -23.77
N MET A 265 16.15 26.16 -24.01
CA MET A 265 15.77 26.60 -25.35
C MET A 265 16.63 27.77 -25.86
N TYR A 266 17.40 28.44 -24.98
CA TYR A 266 18.07 29.71 -25.25
C TYR A 266 19.55 29.59 -25.66
N GLN A 267 20.20 28.43 -25.50
CA GLN A 267 21.65 28.31 -25.71
C GLN A 267 22.09 28.43 -27.20
N ASP A 268 21.16 28.40 -28.17
CA ASP A 268 21.42 28.65 -29.60
C ASP A 268 20.69 29.91 -30.13
N ASN A 269 21.45 30.98 -30.41
CA ASN A 269 20.98 32.36 -30.54
C ASN A 269 20.16 32.75 -31.80
N ALA A 270 19.93 31.86 -32.77
CA ALA A 270 19.22 32.25 -34.01
C ALA A 270 17.69 32.02 -33.98
N ASP A 271 17.21 30.95 -33.34
CA ASP A 271 15.80 30.50 -33.44
C ASP A 271 15.10 30.23 -32.09
N SER A 272 15.78 30.42 -30.95
CA SER A 272 15.23 30.19 -29.58
C SER A 272 13.88 30.88 -29.36
N ALA A 273 13.78 32.10 -29.86
CA ALA A 273 12.60 32.94 -29.93
C ALA A 273 11.37 32.26 -30.58
N GLN A 274 11.59 31.66 -31.75
CA GLN A 274 10.54 31.01 -32.52
C GLN A 274 10.13 29.68 -31.87
N ARG A 275 11.09 28.93 -31.32
CA ARG A 275 10.83 27.68 -30.61
C ARG A 275 9.93 27.90 -29.39
N PHE A 276 10.24 28.91 -28.58
CA PHE A 276 9.41 29.25 -27.42
C PHE A 276 7.99 29.65 -27.81
N ARG A 277 7.82 30.47 -28.87
CA ARG A 277 6.49 30.80 -29.40
C ARG A 277 5.73 29.56 -29.85
N ASN A 278 6.35 28.65 -30.59
CA ASN A 278 5.72 27.42 -31.05
C ASN A 278 5.29 26.53 -29.88
N ALA A 279 6.13 26.44 -28.83
CA ALA A 279 5.82 25.68 -27.63
C ALA A 279 4.60 26.27 -26.88
N VAL A 280 4.60 27.57 -26.62
CA VAL A 280 3.48 28.26 -25.97
C VAL A 280 2.20 28.15 -26.79
N GLN A 281 2.27 28.30 -28.11
CA GLN A 281 1.11 28.12 -29.00
C GLN A 281 0.54 26.70 -28.92
N SER A 282 1.41 25.69 -28.92
CA SER A 282 1.00 24.27 -28.79
C SER A 282 0.30 24.03 -27.46
N VAL A 283 0.89 24.49 -26.36
CA VAL A 283 0.32 24.40 -25.00
C VAL A 283 -1.04 25.11 -24.91
N ASN A 284 -1.14 26.33 -25.42
CA ASN A 284 -2.37 27.11 -25.43
C ASN A 284 -3.47 26.42 -26.23
N ALA A 285 -3.12 25.79 -27.35
CA ALA A 285 -4.07 25.03 -28.14
C ALA A 285 -4.54 23.75 -27.43
N LEU A 286 -3.69 23.07 -26.66
CA LEU A 286 -4.11 21.94 -25.82
C LEU A 286 -5.06 22.38 -24.71
N VAL A 287 -4.68 23.42 -23.95
CA VAL A 287 -5.46 23.96 -22.83
C VAL A 287 -6.85 24.45 -23.26
N SER A 288 -6.95 25.04 -24.45
CA SER A 288 -8.24 25.52 -24.99
C SER A 288 -9.21 24.39 -25.35
N HIS A 289 -8.72 23.17 -25.61
CA HIS A 289 -9.54 22.04 -26.06
C HIS A 289 -9.65 20.91 -25.02
N CYS A 290 -8.82 20.93 -23.96
CA CYS A 290 -8.78 19.90 -22.93
C CYS A 290 -9.23 20.48 -21.57
N PRO A 291 -10.45 20.15 -21.08
CA PRO A 291 -11.01 20.76 -19.88
C PRO A 291 -10.31 20.32 -18.58
N ARG A 292 -9.74 19.11 -18.54
CA ARG A 292 -9.03 18.56 -17.37
C ARG A 292 -7.53 18.48 -17.57
N LEU A 293 -6.96 19.59 -17.99
CA LEU A 293 -5.54 19.73 -18.27
C LEU A 293 -4.94 20.81 -17.37
N LEU A 294 -3.89 20.46 -16.64
CA LEU A 294 -3.02 21.41 -15.97
C LEU A 294 -1.64 21.36 -16.65
N VAL A 295 -1.21 22.48 -17.23
CA VAL A 295 0.16 22.61 -17.74
C VAL A 295 0.99 23.37 -16.73
N LEU A 296 1.93 22.67 -16.12
CA LEU A 296 2.90 23.21 -15.18
C LEU A 296 4.16 23.59 -15.96
N VAL A 297 4.54 24.86 -15.90
CA VAL A 297 5.70 25.38 -16.62
C VAL A 297 6.73 25.84 -15.60
N SER A 298 7.90 25.21 -15.57
CA SER A 298 9.01 25.52 -14.65
C SER A 298 10.16 26.17 -15.40
N CYS A 299 10.67 27.29 -14.88
CA CYS A 299 11.77 28.03 -15.51
C CYS A 299 12.59 28.86 -14.52
N LEU A 300 13.80 29.24 -14.94
CA LEU A 300 14.58 30.29 -14.30
C LEU A 300 13.93 31.66 -14.50
N GLU A 301 13.89 32.45 -13.43
CA GLU A 301 13.23 33.75 -13.42
C GLU A 301 13.86 34.74 -14.41
N ASP A 302 15.18 34.78 -14.46
CA ASP A 302 15.93 35.67 -15.36
C ASP A 302 15.78 35.28 -16.84
N TYR A 303 15.45 34.02 -17.13
CA TYR A 303 15.23 33.52 -18.48
C TYR A 303 13.81 33.77 -19.00
N TYR A 304 12.80 33.76 -18.12
CA TYR A 304 11.43 34.02 -18.53
C TYR A 304 11.22 35.48 -18.95
N ALA A 305 11.87 36.43 -18.29
CA ALA A 305 11.72 37.87 -18.57
C ALA A 305 11.95 38.26 -20.05
N PRO A 306 13.05 37.84 -20.72
CA PRO A 306 13.24 38.12 -22.15
C PRO A 306 12.26 37.35 -23.06
N LEU A 307 11.91 36.10 -22.71
CA LEU A 307 10.99 35.27 -23.49
C LEU A 307 9.56 35.82 -23.49
N ARG A 308 9.12 36.36 -22.35
CA ARG A 308 7.82 37.02 -22.19
C ARG A 308 7.59 38.12 -23.24
N ASN A 309 8.63 38.87 -23.61
CA ASN A 309 8.52 39.97 -24.58
C ASN A 309 8.22 39.49 -26.01
N GLN A 310 8.31 38.20 -26.27
CA GLN A 310 8.05 37.61 -27.58
C GLN A 310 6.64 37.01 -27.73
N LEU A 311 5.85 37.03 -26.65
CA LEU A 311 4.49 36.49 -26.63
C LEU A 311 3.46 37.58 -26.89
N SER A 312 2.29 37.19 -27.40
CA SER A 312 1.16 38.11 -27.50
C SER A 312 0.60 38.44 -26.10
N GLN A 313 -0.08 39.57 -25.94
CA GLN A 313 -0.71 39.92 -24.65
C GLN A 313 -1.70 38.84 -24.19
N SER A 314 -2.42 38.20 -25.12
CA SER A 314 -3.34 37.11 -24.78
C SER A 314 -2.62 35.87 -24.24
N ASP A 315 -1.43 35.55 -24.73
CA ASP A 315 -0.65 34.42 -24.23
C ASP A 315 -0.08 34.74 -22.84
N ILE A 316 0.39 35.98 -22.64
CA ILE A 316 0.85 36.49 -21.34
C ILE A 316 -0.28 36.42 -20.31
N ASP A 317 -1.49 36.87 -20.65
CA ASP A 317 -2.62 36.86 -19.73
C ASP A 317 -2.98 35.43 -19.29
N ARG A 318 -2.92 34.44 -20.19
CA ARG A 318 -3.16 33.03 -19.87
C ARG A 318 -2.08 32.42 -18.97
N ILE A 319 -0.82 32.83 -19.13
CA ILE A 319 0.31 32.28 -18.37
C ILE A 319 0.47 32.98 -17.00
N GLU A 320 0.19 34.29 -16.93
CA GLU A 320 0.49 35.11 -15.75
C GLU A 320 -0.72 35.47 -14.88
N HIS A 321 -1.96 35.31 -15.37
CA HIS A 321 -3.14 35.82 -14.64
C HIS A 321 -4.19 34.76 -14.26
N ASP A 322 -4.14 33.54 -14.80
CA ASP A 322 -5.09 32.48 -14.46
C ASP A 322 -4.46 31.06 -14.51
N PRO A 323 -3.76 30.64 -13.42
CA PRO A 323 -3.46 31.34 -12.16
C PRO A 323 -2.22 32.25 -12.19
N ARG A 324 -2.04 33.03 -11.13
CA ARG A 324 -0.80 33.82 -10.93
C ARG A 324 0.44 32.91 -10.79
N PRO A 325 1.60 33.33 -11.32
CA PRO A 325 2.86 32.59 -11.16
C PRO A 325 3.25 32.47 -9.69
N THR A 326 3.85 31.33 -9.35
CA THR A 326 4.41 31.08 -8.02
C THR A 326 5.93 31.18 -8.08
N ARG A 327 6.53 31.92 -7.14
CA ARG A 327 7.98 32.05 -7.01
C ARG A 327 8.47 31.11 -5.90
N LEU A 328 9.45 30.28 -6.21
CA LEU A 328 10.11 29.42 -5.24
C LEU A 328 11.19 30.19 -4.49
N ASN A 329 11.20 30.08 -3.17
CA ASN A 329 12.26 30.64 -2.35
C ASN A 329 13.48 29.72 -2.42
N ALA A 330 14.57 30.20 -3.01
CA ALA A 330 15.79 29.39 -3.10
C ALA A 330 16.44 29.21 -1.73
N ILE A 331 16.37 30.24 -0.88
CA ILE A 331 17.01 30.31 0.43
C ILE A 331 16.14 29.64 1.50
N LEU A 332 16.73 28.71 2.28
CA LEU A 332 16.06 28.06 3.39
C LEU A 332 16.36 28.74 4.74
N GLU A 333 15.31 28.90 5.54
CA GLU A 333 15.41 29.32 6.93
C GLU A 333 15.84 28.16 7.82
N ARG A 334 16.28 28.47 9.05
CA ARG A 334 16.90 27.51 9.98
C ARG A 334 16.07 26.23 10.19
N GLU A 335 14.78 26.36 10.42
CA GLU A 335 13.87 25.22 10.67
C GLU A 335 13.74 24.32 9.44
N ALA A 336 13.65 24.89 8.24
CA ALA A 336 13.58 24.14 7.00
C ALA A 336 14.91 23.44 6.66
N THR A 337 16.04 24.09 6.96
CA THR A 337 17.38 23.48 6.84
C THR A 337 17.55 22.30 7.78
N GLU A 338 17.09 22.41 9.03
CA GLU A 338 17.11 21.31 9.99
C GLU A 338 16.26 20.14 9.52
N ALA A 339 15.01 20.40 9.12
CA ALA A 339 14.10 19.37 8.60
C ALA A 339 14.66 18.67 7.34
N LEU A 340 15.29 19.44 6.43
CA LEU A 340 15.96 18.91 5.25
C LEU A 340 17.02 17.88 5.66
N ILE A 341 18.00 18.29 6.48
CA ILE A 341 19.14 17.44 6.87
C ILE A 341 18.68 16.24 7.71
N ALA A 342 17.82 16.48 8.71
CA ALA A 342 17.29 15.45 9.60
C ALA A 342 16.61 14.32 8.80
N ARG A 343 15.78 14.68 7.80
CA ARG A 343 15.10 13.67 6.98
C ARG A 343 16.05 12.80 6.18
N ARG A 344 17.21 13.32 5.72
CA ARG A 344 18.20 12.52 4.98
C ARG A 344 18.94 11.56 5.91
N LEU A 345 19.23 12.01 7.12
CA LEU A 345 19.86 11.19 8.16
C LEU A 345 18.92 10.10 8.67
N GLU A 346 17.64 10.40 8.84
CA GLU A 346 16.60 9.43 9.19
C GLU A 346 16.58 8.28 8.18
N VAL A 347 16.48 8.60 6.88
CA VAL A 347 16.49 7.59 5.81
C VAL A 347 17.80 6.80 5.78
N LEU A 348 18.94 7.46 6.01
CA LEU A 348 20.26 6.80 6.07
C LEU A 348 20.35 5.80 7.23
N TYR A 349 19.82 6.16 8.40
CA TYR A 349 19.84 5.31 9.60
C TYR A 349 18.85 4.17 9.51
N ASP A 350 17.65 4.41 8.98
CA ASP A 350 16.68 3.36 8.68
C ASP A 350 17.27 2.31 7.73
N PHE A 351 17.97 2.76 6.66
CA PHE A 351 18.65 1.84 5.73
C PHE A 351 19.71 0.98 6.41
N SER A 352 20.41 1.55 7.40
CA SER A 352 21.47 0.87 8.15
C SER A 352 20.95 0.10 9.37
N ALA A 353 19.63 0.00 9.56
CA ALA A 353 18.98 -0.57 10.74
C ALA A 353 19.45 0.05 12.07
N VAL A 354 19.70 1.37 12.07
CA VAL A 354 20.09 2.16 13.24
C VAL A 354 18.93 3.07 13.66
N GLU A 355 18.64 3.16 14.95
CA GLU A 355 17.54 3.98 15.47
C GLU A 355 17.82 5.49 15.30
N PHE A 356 16.88 6.21 14.69
CA PHE A 356 16.92 7.68 14.60
C PHE A 356 16.46 8.31 15.93
N ASP A 357 17.23 9.28 16.44
CA ASP A 357 16.93 9.97 17.70
C ASP A 357 16.42 11.39 17.46
N ASN A 358 15.12 11.60 17.69
CA ASN A 358 14.47 12.90 17.58
C ASN A 358 15.05 13.98 18.51
N LYS A 359 15.79 13.61 19.57
CA LYS A 359 16.46 14.58 20.45
C LYS A 359 17.79 15.09 19.88
N THR A 360 18.40 14.33 18.96
CA THR A 360 19.65 14.68 18.28
C THR A 360 19.52 14.47 16.77
N PRO A 361 18.59 15.18 16.10
CA PRO A 361 18.18 14.88 14.72
C PRO A 361 19.26 15.15 13.67
N LEU A 362 20.30 15.92 14.02
CA LEU A 362 21.40 16.29 13.14
C LEU A 362 22.71 15.52 13.41
N TYR A 363 22.72 14.60 14.37
CA TYR A 363 23.91 13.77 14.58
C TYR A 363 24.26 13.01 13.29
N PRO A 364 25.54 12.94 12.83
CA PRO A 364 26.77 13.29 13.53
C PRO A 364 27.30 14.70 13.22
N PHE A 365 26.51 15.57 12.59
CA PHE A 365 26.95 16.94 12.35
C PHE A 365 27.18 17.69 13.68
N PRO A 366 28.22 18.53 13.75
CA PRO A 366 28.56 19.26 14.97
C PRO A 366 27.57 20.38 15.27
N ASP A 367 27.54 20.79 16.54
CA ASP A 367 26.79 21.96 17.00
C ASP A 367 27.22 23.21 16.20
N GLY A 368 26.25 23.96 15.69
CA GLY A 368 26.47 25.14 14.84
C GLY A 368 26.41 24.88 13.32
N VAL A 369 26.21 23.63 12.87
CA VAL A 369 26.01 23.32 11.44
C VAL A 369 24.83 24.11 10.83
N LEU A 370 23.74 24.27 11.58
CA LEU A 370 22.59 25.06 11.14
C LEU A 370 22.91 26.54 10.98
N ASP A 371 23.72 27.10 11.88
CA ASP A 371 24.15 28.50 11.79
C ASP A 371 25.04 28.76 10.57
N ALA A 372 25.76 27.73 10.11
CA ALA A 372 26.60 27.80 8.92
C ALA A 372 25.84 27.57 7.60
N LEU A 373 24.74 26.79 7.63
CA LEU A 373 24.01 26.37 6.43
C LEU A 373 22.67 27.10 6.22
N ALA A 374 22.05 27.64 7.28
CA ALA A 374 20.83 28.44 7.15
C ALA A 374 21.12 29.70 6.32
N GLY A 375 20.17 30.09 5.46
CA GLY A 375 20.36 31.21 4.54
C GLY A 375 21.01 30.84 3.20
N LEU A 376 21.41 29.57 3.00
CA LEU A 376 21.90 29.05 1.72
C LEU A 376 20.76 28.45 0.88
N ARG A 377 21.04 28.20 -0.41
CA ARG A 377 20.10 27.50 -1.28
C ARG A 377 20.07 26.00 -0.97
N VAL A 378 18.95 25.35 -1.27
CA VAL A 378 18.78 23.89 -1.09
C VAL A 378 19.96 23.10 -1.66
N ARG A 379 20.34 23.39 -2.91
CA ARG A 379 21.48 22.73 -3.58
C ARG A 379 22.80 22.92 -2.83
N ASP A 380 23.06 24.15 -2.37
CA ASP A 380 24.31 24.48 -1.68
C ASP A 380 24.38 23.78 -0.31
N ILE A 381 23.26 23.69 0.42
CA ILE A 381 23.15 22.95 1.68
C ILE A 381 23.47 21.47 1.46
N LEU A 382 22.83 20.84 0.47
CA LEU A 382 23.03 19.41 0.17
C LEU A 382 24.46 19.12 -0.28
N ASN A 383 25.03 19.94 -1.18
CA ASN A 383 26.43 19.81 -1.58
C ASN A 383 27.37 19.91 -0.39
N ARG A 384 27.12 20.85 0.53
CA ARG A 384 27.99 21.01 1.70
C ARG A 384 27.86 19.86 2.69
N CYS A 385 26.65 19.33 2.88
CA CYS A 385 26.45 18.11 3.67
C CYS A 385 27.14 16.89 3.04
N ARG A 386 27.10 16.76 1.71
CA ARG A 386 27.83 15.72 0.96
C ARG A 386 29.33 15.83 1.19
N GLU A 387 29.93 17.00 0.98
CA GLU A 387 31.37 17.23 1.20
C GLU A 387 31.80 16.86 2.63
N LEU A 388 31.00 17.25 3.63
CA LEU A 388 31.25 16.90 5.03
C LEU A 388 31.15 15.38 5.26
N ARG A 389 30.19 14.70 4.62
CA ARG A 389 30.07 13.24 4.68
C ARG A 389 31.27 12.54 4.04
N GLU A 390 31.71 12.99 2.87
CA GLU A 390 32.89 12.44 2.18
C GLU A 390 34.15 12.55 3.04
N GLN A 391 34.36 13.69 3.70
CA GLN A 391 35.44 13.84 4.66
C GLN A 391 35.32 12.86 5.83
N SER A 392 34.12 12.65 6.36
CA SER A 392 33.87 11.66 7.41
C SER A 392 34.09 10.22 6.94
N ILE A 393 33.73 9.89 5.71
CA ILE A 393 34.03 8.57 5.10
C ILE A 393 35.55 8.34 5.04
N MET A 394 36.32 9.35 4.62
CA MET A 394 37.78 9.24 4.53
C MET A 394 38.46 9.17 5.90
N THR A 395 37.98 9.96 6.87
CA THR A 395 38.62 10.11 8.19
C THR A 395 38.08 9.13 9.23
N GLN A 396 36.91 8.53 8.99
CA GLN A 396 36.13 7.72 9.93
C GLN A 396 35.82 8.48 11.24
N GLN A 397 35.69 9.81 11.16
CA GLN A 397 35.40 10.71 12.29
C GLN A 397 34.19 11.62 11.97
N PRO A 398 33.50 12.16 13.00
CA PRO A 398 32.44 13.15 12.79
C PRO A 398 32.95 14.36 11.99
N PRO A 399 32.09 14.98 11.16
CA PRO A 399 32.49 16.11 10.32
C PRO A 399 32.88 17.32 11.17
N VAL A 400 33.86 18.10 10.70
CA VAL A 400 34.37 19.31 11.38
C VAL A 400 34.08 20.54 10.52
N LEU A 401 33.55 21.61 11.12
CA LEU A 401 33.15 22.85 10.41
C LEU A 401 34.33 23.72 9.90
N ASN A 402 35.58 23.29 10.10
CA ASN A 402 36.77 24.07 9.78
C ASN A 402 36.87 24.31 8.26
N GLY A 403 36.52 25.51 7.80
CA GLY A 403 36.55 25.90 6.38
C GLY A 403 35.21 26.33 5.78
N LEU A 404 34.15 26.51 6.59
CA LEU A 404 32.85 27.08 6.15
C LEU A 404 32.84 28.60 5.99
N THR A 405 34.00 29.25 5.87
CA THR A 405 34.06 30.70 5.64
C THR A 405 33.91 31.02 4.14
N GLY A 406 32.71 31.44 3.75
CA GLY A 406 32.50 32.39 2.66
C GLY A 406 33.02 32.00 1.26
N GLY A 407 32.88 30.73 0.87
CA GLY A 407 33.01 30.36 -0.54
C GLY A 407 31.84 30.94 -1.32
N LYS A 408 32.14 31.75 -2.34
CA LYS A 408 31.16 32.14 -3.36
C LYS A 408 30.48 30.85 -3.87
N PRO A 409 29.16 30.82 -4.11
CA PRO A 409 28.51 29.67 -4.74
C PRO A 409 29.31 29.28 -6.00
N PRO A 410 29.40 27.98 -6.33
CA PRO A 410 30.02 27.55 -7.59
C PRO A 410 29.41 28.39 -8.73
N ASP A 411 30.27 28.80 -9.66
CA ASP A 411 29.90 29.66 -10.78
C ASP A 411 28.72 28.98 -11.53
N PRO A 412 27.61 29.67 -11.81
CA PRO A 412 26.51 29.10 -12.59
C PRO A 412 26.91 28.72 -14.03
N ASP A 413 28.13 29.07 -14.45
CA ASP A 413 28.77 28.73 -15.73
C ASP A 413 29.90 27.69 -15.52
N ASP A 414 29.62 26.58 -14.85
CA ASP A 414 30.58 25.46 -14.80
C ASP A 414 30.72 24.85 -16.21
N PRO A 415 31.90 24.87 -16.85
CA PRO A 415 32.07 24.32 -18.19
C PRO A 415 31.72 22.83 -18.30
N ASP A 416 31.73 22.08 -17.19
CA ASP A 416 31.30 20.68 -17.16
C ASP A 416 29.77 20.53 -17.25
N ASP A 417 28.99 21.51 -16.77
CA ASP A 417 27.53 21.54 -16.89
C ASP A 417 27.13 21.82 -18.36
N GLU A 418 27.73 22.81 -19.02
CA GLU A 418 27.46 23.11 -20.45
C GLU A 418 27.71 21.89 -21.36
N LEU A 419 28.79 21.14 -21.11
CA LEU A 419 29.11 19.93 -21.86
C LEU A 419 28.12 18.79 -21.57
N PHE A 420 27.65 18.63 -20.33
CA PHE A 420 26.65 17.63 -19.98
C PHE A 420 25.31 17.90 -20.68
N PHE A 421 24.86 19.16 -20.71
CA PHE A 421 23.59 19.55 -21.33
C PHE A 421 23.60 19.42 -22.86
N ASP A 422 24.72 19.73 -23.53
CA ASP A 422 24.86 19.49 -24.98
C ASP A 422 24.65 18.00 -25.32
N TRP A 423 25.15 17.08 -24.50
CA TRP A 423 24.93 15.65 -24.69
C TRP A 423 23.49 15.20 -24.41
N GLU A 424 22.86 15.71 -23.36
CA GLU A 424 21.46 15.40 -23.04
C GLU A 424 20.50 15.90 -24.13
N GLN A 425 20.75 17.11 -24.66
CA GLN A 425 20.01 17.64 -25.80
C GLN A 425 20.22 16.79 -27.05
N ARG A 426 21.47 16.43 -27.40
CA ARG A 426 21.76 15.57 -28.56
C ARG A 426 21.10 14.21 -28.44
N TRP A 427 21.07 13.63 -27.24
CA TRP A 427 20.39 12.37 -26.99
C TRP A 427 18.88 12.49 -27.19
N ASN A 428 18.26 13.54 -26.63
CA ASN A 428 16.83 13.81 -26.80
C ASN A 428 16.46 14.08 -28.26
N ASP A 429 17.22 14.93 -28.96
CA ASP A 429 17.03 15.20 -30.40
C ASP A 429 17.22 13.93 -31.23
N PHE A 430 18.23 13.12 -30.92
CA PHE A 430 18.43 11.83 -31.57
C PHE A 430 17.23 10.91 -31.33
N LEU A 431 16.75 10.80 -30.10
CA LEU A 431 15.58 9.99 -29.79
C LEU A 431 14.39 10.42 -30.64
N VAL A 432 14.10 11.71 -30.73
CA VAL A 432 12.97 12.26 -31.50
C VAL A 432 13.11 12.01 -33.00
N GLN A 433 14.30 12.25 -33.57
CA GLN A 433 14.58 12.10 -34.99
C GLN A 433 14.76 10.64 -35.44
N ALA A 434 15.24 9.79 -34.53
CA ALA A 434 15.46 8.39 -34.82
C ALA A 434 14.13 7.65 -34.92
N THR A 435 13.63 7.50 -36.15
CA THR A 435 12.59 6.54 -36.52
C THR A 435 13.14 5.11 -36.46
N LEU A 436 13.57 4.67 -35.27
CA LEU A 436 14.04 3.32 -35.02
C LEU A 436 12.91 2.55 -34.32
N PRO A 437 12.22 1.62 -35.02
CA PRO A 437 11.18 0.83 -34.40
C PRO A 437 11.78 -0.11 -33.34
N PRO A 438 11.00 -0.46 -32.30
CA PRO A 438 11.38 -1.52 -31.37
C PRO A 438 11.55 -2.85 -32.12
N PRO A 439 12.33 -3.80 -31.59
CA PRO A 439 12.45 -5.14 -32.17
C PRO A 439 11.11 -5.89 -32.14
N ASP A 440 10.68 -6.39 -33.30
CA ASP A 440 9.35 -6.99 -33.51
C ASP A 440 9.31 -8.53 -33.33
N ASN A 441 10.44 -9.18 -33.03
CA ASN A 441 10.48 -10.63 -32.79
C ASN A 441 11.45 -11.03 -31.66
N ASP A 442 11.26 -12.23 -31.11
CA ASP A 442 12.01 -12.71 -29.93
C ASP A 442 13.53 -12.76 -30.13
N ASN A 443 14.02 -13.02 -31.35
CA ASN A 443 15.45 -13.09 -31.63
C ASN A 443 16.08 -11.70 -31.67
N ASP A 444 15.42 -10.74 -32.31
CA ASP A 444 15.89 -9.36 -32.36
C ASP A 444 15.78 -8.70 -30.97
N MET A 445 14.71 -8.98 -30.22
CA MET A 445 14.56 -8.57 -28.81
C MET A 445 15.72 -9.10 -27.95
N GLN A 446 16.10 -10.37 -28.13
CA GLN A 446 17.24 -10.96 -27.43
C GLN A 446 18.54 -10.24 -27.77
N GLN A 447 18.80 -9.95 -29.04
CA GLN A 447 20.01 -9.27 -29.47
C GLN A 447 20.10 -7.84 -28.93
N VAL A 448 19.00 -7.08 -29.03
CA VAL A 448 18.93 -5.70 -28.51
C VAL A 448 19.16 -5.68 -27.00
N LEU A 449 18.52 -6.58 -26.25
CA LEU A 449 18.68 -6.64 -24.79
C LEU A 449 20.09 -7.07 -24.38
N VAL A 450 20.72 -8.03 -25.08
CA VAL A 450 22.12 -8.41 -24.84
C VAL A 450 23.06 -7.21 -25.02
N GLN A 451 22.89 -6.46 -26.11
CA GLN A 451 23.72 -5.30 -26.41
C GLN A 451 23.52 -4.17 -25.39
N ALA A 452 22.27 -3.92 -24.99
CA ALA A 452 21.94 -2.94 -23.95
C ALA A 452 22.51 -3.31 -22.57
N LEU A 453 22.42 -4.57 -22.17
CA LEU A 453 23.00 -5.04 -20.90
C LEU A 453 24.52 -4.91 -20.90
N ASN A 454 25.19 -5.25 -22.00
CA ASN A 454 26.63 -5.05 -22.13
C ASN A 454 27.01 -3.55 -22.10
N HIS A 455 26.18 -2.68 -22.71
CA HIS A 455 26.37 -1.23 -22.68
C HIS A 455 26.31 -0.65 -21.26
N CYS A 456 25.50 -1.22 -20.35
CA CYS A 456 25.40 -0.74 -18.97
C CYS A 456 26.75 -0.74 -18.24
N THR A 457 27.77 -1.50 -18.71
CA THR A 457 29.15 -1.40 -18.19
C THR A 457 29.75 0.00 -18.36
N ASP A 458 29.41 0.71 -19.44
CA ASP A 458 29.93 2.06 -19.68
C ASP A 458 29.22 3.12 -18.82
N GLU A 459 28.01 2.81 -18.33
CA GLU A 459 27.21 3.67 -17.44
C GLU A 459 27.54 3.41 -15.96
N LEU A 460 27.94 2.18 -15.61
CA LEU A 460 28.19 1.73 -14.25
C LEU A 460 29.68 1.73 -13.93
N SER A 461 30.16 2.78 -13.26
CA SER A 461 31.59 2.96 -12.93
C SER A 461 32.22 1.81 -12.11
N SER A 462 31.42 1.08 -11.34
CA SER A 462 31.91 0.08 -10.37
C SER A 462 31.59 -1.37 -10.74
N TYR A 463 30.86 -1.61 -11.82
CA TYR A 463 30.37 -2.94 -12.19
C TYR A 463 30.66 -3.24 -13.66
N HIS A 464 31.20 -4.44 -13.92
CA HIS A 464 31.34 -4.97 -15.27
C HIS A 464 30.19 -5.92 -15.56
N VAL A 465 29.41 -5.63 -16.61
CA VAL A 465 28.25 -6.42 -17.04
C VAL A 465 28.61 -7.19 -18.31
N SER A 466 28.39 -8.51 -18.27
CA SER A 466 28.57 -9.40 -19.42
C SER A 466 27.29 -10.20 -19.68
N ALA A 467 26.66 -9.94 -20.82
CA ALA A 467 25.46 -10.61 -21.28
C ALA A 467 25.75 -11.40 -22.57
N GLN A 468 25.29 -12.66 -22.62
CA GLN A 468 25.44 -13.53 -23.78
C GLN A 468 24.10 -14.19 -24.17
N PRO A 469 23.78 -14.29 -25.46
CA PRO A 469 22.57 -14.96 -25.92
C PRO A 469 22.63 -16.46 -25.59
N ALA A 470 21.53 -17.01 -25.10
CA ALA A 470 21.36 -18.42 -24.78
C ALA A 470 20.02 -18.94 -25.34
N LYS A 471 19.85 -20.26 -25.40
CA LYS A 471 18.58 -20.83 -25.86
C LYS A 471 17.46 -20.50 -24.88
N GLY A 472 16.47 -19.72 -25.31
CA GLY A 472 15.33 -19.30 -24.50
C GLY A 472 15.57 -18.09 -23.58
N GLY A 473 16.72 -17.42 -23.66
CA GLY A 473 17.02 -16.30 -22.77
C GLY A 473 18.45 -15.78 -22.88
N ILE A 474 18.92 -15.09 -21.85
CA ILE A 474 20.22 -14.44 -21.80
C ILE A 474 20.95 -14.91 -20.55
N THR A 475 22.21 -15.32 -20.69
CA THR A 475 23.07 -15.51 -19.53
C THR A 475 23.68 -14.17 -19.17
N LEU A 476 23.46 -13.73 -17.94
CA LEU A 476 23.98 -12.49 -17.40
C LEU A 476 25.03 -12.80 -16.33
N ALA A 477 26.12 -12.06 -16.35
CA ALA A 477 27.16 -12.07 -15.34
C ALA A 477 27.54 -10.64 -14.96
N ILE A 478 27.55 -10.34 -13.67
CA ILE A 478 27.93 -9.03 -13.13
C ILE A 478 29.07 -9.25 -12.14
N SER A 479 30.15 -8.50 -12.30
CA SER A 479 31.33 -8.57 -11.42
C SER A 479 31.79 -7.17 -11.01
N THR A 480 32.26 -7.03 -9.78
CA THR A 480 33.07 -5.89 -9.32
C THR A 480 34.56 -6.25 -9.40
N HIS A 481 35.45 -5.27 -9.23
CA HIS A 481 36.89 -5.52 -9.20
C HIS A 481 37.35 -6.46 -8.07
N GLU A 482 36.52 -6.68 -7.04
CA GLU A 482 36.91 -7.39 -5.81
C GLU A 482 36.08 -8.67 -5.52
N GLN A 483 34.99 -8.94 -6.25
CA GLN A 483 34.09 -10.07 -5.98
C GLN A 483 33.95 -11.07 -7.13
N THR A 484 33.56 -12.31 -6.79
CA THR A 484 33.22 -13.34 -7.78
C THR A 484 31.96 -12.94 -8.58
N PRO A 485 31.92 -13.18 -9.90
CA PRO A 485 30.80 -12.77 -10.75
C PRO A 485 29.50 -13.45 -10.31
N ALA A 486 28.48 -12.63 -9.98
CA ALA A 486 27.12 -13.09 -9.80
C ALA A 486 26.53 -13.42 -11.17
N SER A 487 26.12 -14.67 -11.38
CA SER A 487 25.51 -15.10 -12.65
C SER A 487 24.02 -15.37 -12.48
N SER A 488 23.21 -14.78 -13.35
CA SER A 488 21.76 -14.98 -13.44
C SER A 488 21.36 -15.36 -14.87
N PHE A 489 20.12 -15.80 -15.03
CA PHE A 489 19.52 -16.12 -16.32
C PHE A 489 18.27 -15.28 -16.54
N VAL A 490 18.17 -14.61 -17.69
CA VAL A 490 17.02 -13.77 -18.07
C VAL A 490 16.25 -14.46 -19.18
N GLY A 491 15.05 -14.98 -18.89
CA GLY A 491 14.20 -15.65 -19.87
C GLY A 491 13.20 -14.70 -20.52
N LEU A 492 13.23 -14.57 -21.85
CA LEU A 492 12.26 -13.78 -22.61
C LEU A 492 11.00 -14.62 -22.87
N CYS A 493 9.89 -14.24 -22.25
CA CYS A 493 8.68 -15.03 -22.15
C CYS A 493 7.47 -14.38 -22.85
N ASN A 494 7.59 -13.97 -24.11
CA ASN A 494 6.58 -13.18 -24.83
C ASN A 494 5.39 -13.97 -25.42
N LYS A 495 5.29 -15.29 -25.19
CA LYS A 495 4.13 -16.05 -25.68
C LYS A 495 2.85 -15.63 -24.94
N SER A 496 1.73 -15.68 -25.67
CA SER A 496 0.41 -15.42 -25.12
C SER A 496 0.10 -16.33 -23.94
N ALA A 497 -0.52 -15.77 -22.91
CA ALA A 497 -1.06 -16.54 -21.80
C ALA A 497 -2.29 -17.37 -22.20
N ILE A 498 -2.92 -17.06 -23.34
CA ILE A 498 -4.06 -17.80 -23.88
C ILE A 498 -3.55 -19.10 -24.54
N GLY A 499 -4.26 -20.21 -24.33
CA GLY A 499 -3.92 -21.50 -24.96
C GLY A 499 -2.71 -22.24 -24.34
N GLY A 500 -2.15 -21.77 -23.22
CA GLY A 500 -1.12 -22.50 -22.45
C GLY A 500 0.31 -22.44 -23.02
N ALA A 501 0.54 -21.69 -24.10
CA ALA A 501 1.85 -21.53 -24.74
C ALA A 501 2.88 -20.90 -23.79
N LEU A 502 2.48 -19.86 -23.04
CA LEU A 502 3.31 -19.24 -22.02
C LEU A 502 3.75 -20.23 -20.92
N GLY A 503 2.84 -21.07 -20.41
CA GLY A 503 3.18 -22.07 -19.39
C GLY A 503 4.18 -23.13 -19.88
N LYS A 504 4.24 -23.38 -21.19
CA LYS A 504 5.29 -24.21 -21.80
C LYS A 504 6.61 -23.44 -21.88
N GLN A 505 6.58 -22.20 -22.34
CA GLN A 505 7.78 -21.34 -22.44
C GLN A 505 8.44 -21.13 -21.06
N LEU A 506 7.65 -20.89 -20.01
CA LEU A 506 8.15 -20.75 -18.64
C LEU A 506 8.93 -22.00 -18.17
N ARG A 507 8.44 -23.21 -18.49
CA ARG A 507 9.15 -24.46 -18.16
C ARG A 507 10.44 -24.63 -18.95
N GLU A 508 10.44 -24.24 -20.23
CA GLU A 508 11.64 -24.29 -21.07
C GLU A 508 12.73 -23.35 -20.54
N VAL A 509 12.34 -22.15 -20.09
CA VAL A 509 13.22 -21.16 -19.48
C VAL A 509 13.75 -21.61 -18.12
N GLU A 510 12.90 -22.18 -17.27
CA GLU A 510 13.31 -22.73 -15.97
C GLU A 510 14.36 -23.83 -16.12
N VAL A 511 14.18 -24.73 -17.10
CA VAL A 511 15.17 -25.76 -17.44
C VAL A 511 16.45 -25.12 -17.98
N ALA A 512 16.35 -24.10 -18.83
CA ALA A 512 17.50 -23.41 -19.40
C ALA A 512 18.33 -22.64 -18.36
N ALA A 513 17.70 -22.14 -17.29
CA ALA A 513 18.39 -21.46 -16.19
C ALA A 513 19.33 -22.39 -15.40
N ALA A 514 19.10 -23.72 -15.45
CA ALA A 514 19.96 -24.74 -14.87
C ALA A 514 20.35 -24.46 -13.39
N GLY A 515 19.39 -23.97 -12.59
CA GLY A 515 19.59 -23.67 -11.16
C GLY A 515 20.22 -22.30 -10.85
N LYS A 516 20.52 -21.48 -11.85
CA LYS A 516 20.90 -20.07 -11.65
C LYS A 516 19.68 -19.23 -11.23
N PRO A 517 19.87 -18.12 -10.49
CA PRO A 517 18.83 -17.12 -10.26
C PRO A 517 18.16 -16.73 -11.57
N LEU A 518 16.83 -16.89 -11.63
CA LEU A 518 16.03 -16.68 -12.83
C LEU A 518 15.28 -15.35 -12.76
N ILE A 519 15.31 -14.62 -13.87
CA ILE A 519 14.51 -13.41 -14.11
C ILE A 519 13.65 -13.68 -15.35
N ILE A 520 12.34 -13.53 -15.22
CA ILE A 520 11.40 -13.69 -16.33
C ILE A 520 11.04 -12.31 -16.87
N ALA A 521 11.36 -12.06 -18.14
CA ALA A 521 11.09 -10.80 -18.83
C ALA A 521 10.00 -10.95 -19.89
N ARG A 522 9.09 -9.98 -19.97
CA ARG A 522 8.02 -9.91 -21.00
C ARG A 522 7.91 -8.51 -21.59
N SER A 523 7.47 -8.41 -22.85
CA SER A 523 7.11 -7.12 -23.48
C SER A 523 5.64 -6.73 -23.25
N THR A 524 4.82 -7.67 -22.76
CA THR A 524 3.43 -7.46 -22.35
C THR A 524 3.25 -7.77 -20.86
N ALA A 525 2.16 -7.27 -20.28
CA ALA A 525 1.88 -7.47 -18.87
C ALA A 525 1.82 -8.97 -18.51
N PHE A 526 2.14 -9.31 -17.26
CA PHE A 526 1.91 -10.67 -16.78
C PHE A 526 0.41 -10.92 -16.55
N PRO A 527 -0.06 -12.17 -16.71
CA PRO A 527 -1.44 -12.54 -16.44
C PRO A 527 -1.86 -12.16 -15.01
N SER A 528 -2.94 -11.40 -14.87
CA SER A 528 -3.39 -10.86 -13.58
C SER A 528 -4.48 -11.69 -12.89
N ASN A 529 -5.07 -12.69 -13.57
CA ASN A 529 -6.12 -13.54 -12.99
C ASN A 529 -5.51 -14.68 -12.15
N PRO A 530 -5.61 -14.65 -10.80
CA PRO A 530 -4.95 -15.61 -9.91
C PRO A 530 -5.53 -17.03 -10.02
N ASN A 531 -6.72 -17.18 -10.61
CA ASN A 531 -7.37 -18.49 -10.76
C ASN A 531 -6.84 -19.28 -11.96
N THR A 532 -6.01 -18.67 -12.81
CA THR A 532 -5.44 -19.36 -13.98
C THR A 532 -4.22 -20.20 -13.56
N LYS A 533 -4.07 -21.39 -14.18
CA LYS A 533 -2.91 -22.27 -13.93
C LYS A 533 -1.57 -21.58 -14.19
N ILE A 534 -1.52 -20.67 -15.16
CA ILE A 534 -0.32 -19.91 -15.52
C ILE A 534 0.00 -18.87 -14.43
N ALA A 535 -1.00 -18.14 -13.93
CA ALA A 535 -0.77 -17.22 -12.80
C ALA A 535 -0.30 -17.97 -11.55
N GLN A 536 -0.88 -19.14 -11.25
CA GLN A 536 -0.41 -19.99 -10.15
C GLN A 536 1.03 -20.47 -10.35
N GLN A 537 1.40 -20.87 -11.58
CA GLN A 537 2.77 -21.24 -11.92
C GLN A 537 3.74 -20.05 -11.74
N ILE A 538 3.36 -18.85 -12.17
CA ILE A 538 4.17 -17.64 -11.98
C ILE A 538 4.31 -17.31 -10.49
N VAL A 539 3.23 -17.39 -9.71
CA VAL A 539 3.27 -17.18 -8.25
C VAL A 539 4.19 -18.20 -7.57
N GLN A 540 4.13 -19.46 -8.00
CA GLN A 540 5.03 -20.51 -7.50
C GLN A 540 6.50 -20.18 -7.81
N LEU A 541 6.82 -19.77 -9.04
CA LEU A 541 8.18 -19.37 -9.41
C LEU A 541 8.65 -18.17 -8.57
N ILE A 542 7.79 -17.16 -8.38
CA ILE A 542 8.11 -15.99 -7.53
C ILE A 542 8.38 -16.42 -6.09
N SER A 543 7.59 -17.36 -5.54
CA SER A 543 7.83 -17.89 -4.19
C SER A 543 9.17 -18.63 -4.02
N GLN A 544 9.77 -19.04 -5.14
CA GLN A 544 11.10 -19.68 -5.20
C GLN A 544 12.23 -18.65 -5.43
N GLY A 545 11.94 -17.35 -5.39
CA GLY A 545 12.92 -16.27 -5.58
C GLY A 545 13.11 -15.84 -7.04
N VAL A 546 12.26 -16.30 -7.97
CA VAL A 546 12.30 -15.85 -9.37
C VAL A 546 11.76 -14.42 -9.47
N LYS A 547 12.52 -13.53 -10.13
CA LYS A 547 12.05 -12.16 -10.40
C LYS A 547 11.25 -12.11 -11.69
N ARG A 548 10.31 -11.16 -11.77
CA ARG A 548 9.59 -10.86 -13.01
C ARG A 548 9.77 -9.40 -13.40
N VAL A 549 9.83 -9.13 -14.70
CA VAL A 549 10.01 -7.79 -15.25
C VAL A 549 9.22 -7.63 -16.54
N VAL A 550 8.60 -6.47 -16.72
CA VAL A 550 8.01 -6.06 -18.01
C VAL A 550 8.94 -5.01 -18.61
N ILE A 551 9.35 -5.20 -19.86
CA ILE A 551 10.14 -4.25 -20.64
C ILE A 551 9.17 -3.49 -21.55
N GLU A 552 9.00 -2.20 -21.30
CA GLU A 552 8.03 -1.37 -22.03
C GLU A 552 8.57 -0.95 -23.41
N ASP A 553 7.68 -0.48 -24.30
CA ASP A 553 8.04 -0.12 -25.67
C ASP A 553 9.07 1.03 -25.71
N SER A 554 8.89 2.02 -24.83
CA SER A 554 9.86 3.10 -24.62
C SER A 554 11.24 2.62 -24.13
N ASP A 555 11.32 1.50 -23.40
CA ASP A 555 12.59 0.90 -23.00
C ASP A 555 13.27 0.21 -24.19
N TRP A 556 12.49 -0.54 -24.98
CA TRP A 556 12.99 -1.16 -26.21
C TRP A 556 13.56 -0.13 -27.19
N ARG A 557 12.85 0.98 -27.40
CA ARG A 557 13.31 2.08 -28.26
C ARG A 557 14.57 2.74 -27.74
N ALA A 558 14.64 3.02 -26.44
CA ALA A 558 15.83 3.61 -25.85
C ALA A 558 17.05 2.69 -26.00
N MET A 559 16.89 1.38 -25.82
CA MET A 559 17.95 0.41 -26.05
C MET A 559 18.42 0.39 -27.50
N THR A 560 17.50 0.36 -28.47
CA THR A 560 17.84 0.41 -29.91
C THR A 560 18.51 1.74 -30.29
N ALA A 561 17.97 2.86 -29.80
CA ALA A 561 18.50 4.19 -30.08
C ALA A 561 19.89 4.39 -29.48
N MET A 562 20.14 3.91 -28.25
CA MET A 562 21.43 4.05 -27.59
C MET A 562 22.54 3.31 -28.35
N GLN A 563 22.24 2.16 -28.95
CA GLN A 563 23.21 1.45 -29.80
C GLN A 563 23.64 2.31 -31.00
N ALA A 564 22.67 2.91 -31.69
CA ALA A 564 22.93 3.76 -32.85
C ALA A 564 23.64 5.07 -32.43
N PHE A 565 23.21 5.68 -31.33
CA PHE A 565 23.79 6.91 -30.79
C PHE A 565 25.23 6.71 -30.35
N LYS A 566 25.52 5.65 -29.59
CA LYS A 566 26.89 5.29 -29.20
C LYS A 566 27.78 5.06 -30.42
N ALA A 567 27.28 4.38 -31.46
CA ALA A 567 28.05 4.14 -32.67
C ALA A 567 28.46 5.44 -33.39
N GLN A 568 27.68 6.51 -33.27
CA GLN A 568 27.96 7.83 -33.86
C GLN A 568 28.92 8.68 -33.02
N HIS A 569 28.95 8.49 -31.70
CA HIS A 569 29.63 9.39 -30.77
C HIS A 569 30.77 8.77 -29.97
N LEU A 570 31.08 7.49 -30.17
CA LEU A 570 32.19 6.80 -29.51
C LEU A 570 33.51 7.57 -29.69
N GLY A 571 34.14 7.97 -28.59
CA GLY A 571 35.41 8.72 -28.59
C GLY A 571 35.27 10.24 -28.64
N SER A 572 34.04 10.78 -28.64
CA SER A 572 33.81 12.22 -28.48
C SER A 572 34.15 12.68 -27.05
N SER A 573 34.73 13.88 -26.92
CA SER A 573 35.03 14.46 -25.61
C SER A 573 33.74 14.68 -24.80
N GLY A 574 33.76 14.35 -23.51
CA GLY A 574 32.61 14.51 -22.61
C GLY A 574 31.56 13.38 -22.67
N PHE A 575 31.47 12.61 -23.77
CA PHE A 575 30.43 11.58 -23.95
C PHE A 575 30.46 10.48 -22.89
N ALA A 576 31.67 9.99 -22.53
CA ALA A 576 31.81 8.97 -21.48
C ALA A 576 31.44 9.51 -20.08
N GLY A 577 31.74 10.78 -19.81
CA GLY A 577 31.34 11.44 -18.56
C GLY A 577 29.82 11.60 -18.47
N TRP A 578 29.18 12.01 -19.59
CA TRP A 578 27.73 12.08 -19.67
C TRP A 578 27.07 10.71 -19.49
N LEU A 579 27.56 9.64 -20.13
CA LEU A 579 27.01 8.28 -19.95
C LEU A 579 27.04 7.80 -18.49
N ALA A 580 28.17 8.03 -17.81
CA ALA A 580 28.34 7.66 -16.41
C ALA A 580 27.40 8.44 -15.47
N ALA A 581 27.09 9.70 -15.80
CA ALA A 581 26.24 10.58 -14.98
C ALA A 581 24.74 10.47 -15.29
N SER A 582 24.35 10.38 -16.57
CA SER A 582 22.94 10.32 -17.01
C SER A 582 22.34 8.92 -16.93
N GLN A 583 23.18 7.88 -17.05
CA GLN A 583 22.81 6.47 -17.00
C GLN A 583 21.51 6.12 -17.78
N PRO A 584 21.47 6.39 -19.10
CA PRO A 584 20.20 6.42 -19.85
C PRO A 584 19.51 5.06 -19.96
N LEU A 585 20.24 3.94 -19.80
CA LEU A 585 19.69 2.60 -19.82
C LEU A 585 19.65 1.94 -18.44
N SER A 586 20.74 1.96 -17.68
CA SER A 586 20.89 1.18 -16.44
C SER A 586 19.92 1.61 -15.32
N LEU A 587 19.48 2.87 -15.31
CA LEU A 587 18.46 3.37 -14.37
C LEU A 587 17.02 3.10 -14.80
N ARG A 588 16.78 2.56 -16.01
CA ARG A 588 15.43 2.20 -16.45
C ARG A 588 14.89 1.06 -15.59
N PRO A 589 13.62 1.10 -15.13
CA PRO A 589 13.09 0.13 -14.17
C PRO A 589 13.36 -1.32 -14.56
N ALA A 590 13.12 -1.67 -15.82
CA ALA A 590 13.29 -3.03 -16.29
C ALA A 590 14.76 -3.50 -16.25
N LEU A 591 15.69 -2.67 -16.74
CA LEU A 591 17.12 -2.98 -16.74
C LEU A 591 17.70 -2.97 -15.34
N LYS A 592 17.30 -2.02 -14.48
CA LYS A 592 17.69 -1.98 -13.07
C LYS A 592 17.32 -3.28 -12.34
N THR A 593 16.09 -3.77 -12.53
CA THR A 593 15.64 -5.06 -11.95
C THR A 593 16.41 -6.25 -12.52
N ILE A 594 16.66 -6.26 -13.84
CA ILE A 594 17.44 -7.33 -14.49
C ILE A 594 18.88 -7.38 -13.97
N LEU A 595 19.50 -6.21 -13.79
CA LEU A 595 20.85 -6.07 -13.28
C LEU A 595 20.95 -6.33 -11.77
N GLY A 596 19.82 -6.32 -11.04
CA GLY A 596 19.82 -6.55 -9.60
C GLY A 596 20.57 -5.48 -8.80
N LEU A 597 20.63 -4.23 -9.32
CA LEU A 597 21.39 -3.14 -8.70
C LEU A 597 20.97 -2.85 -7.24
N GLU A 598 19.73 -3.17 -6.87
CA GLU A 598 19.19 -3.03 -5.51
C GLU A 598 19.68 -4.10 -4.53
N GLU A 599 20.08 -5.27 -5.02
CA GLU A 599 20.65 -6.36 -4.21
C GLU A 599 22.18 -6.27 -4.15
N LEU A 600 22.81 -5.76 -5.21
CA LEU A 600 24.26 -5.52 -5.28
C LEU A 600 24.75 -4.41 -4.33
N SER A 601 23.83 -3.65 -3.74
CA SER A 601 24.07 -2.62 -2.73
C SER A 601 23.82 -3.12 -1.29
N ASN A 602 23.48 -4.41 -1.10
CA ASN A 602 23.26 -5.03 0.22
C ASN A 602 23.97 -6.40 0.31
N PRO A 603 25.22 -6.48 0.79
CA PRO A 603 26.02 -7.72 0.75
C PRO A 603 25.54 -8.85 1.67
N ASP A 604 24.71 -8.58 2.68
CA ASP A 604 24.52 -9.50 3.82
C ASP A 604 23.30 -10.43 3.75
N ASN A 605 22.59 -10.52 2.62
CA ASN A 605 21.40 -11.37 2.51
C ASN A 605 21.62 -12.74 1.87
N SER A 606 22.81 -13.32 2.02
CA SER A 606 23.04 -14.75 1.78
C SER A 606 23.33 -15.49 3.08
N GLY A 607 22.27 -15.74 3.85
CA GLY A 607 22.22 -16.86 4.80
C GLY A 607 22.11 -16.50 6.26
N VAL A 608 20.91 -16.13 6.74
CA VAL A 608 20.51 -16.41 8.13
C VAL A 608 19.03 -16.81 8.17
N SER A 609 18.80 -18.12 8.29
CA SER A 609 17.59 -18.68 8.90
C SER A 609 17.72 -18.51 10.41
N GLY A 610 16.85 -17.72 11.05
CA GLY A 610 16.62 -17.82 12.50
C GLY A 610 16.34 -16.51 13.22
N ASN A 611 15.24 -16.52 13.98
CA ASN A 611 14.85 -15.65 15.09
C ASN A 611 14.52 -14.18 14.81
N THR A 612 13.22 -13.94 14.65
CA THR A 612 12.55 -12.67 14.87
C THR A 612 12.34 -12.41 16.36
N ASP A 613 13.10 -11.47 16.93
CA ASP A 613 12.64 -10.66 18.06
C ASP A 613 12.68 -9.20 17.58
N ASN A 614 11.52 -8.65 17.25
CA ASN A 614 11.40 -7.27 16.77
C ASN A 614 10.40 -6.52 17.66
N THR A 615 10.91 -5.96 18.76
CA THR A 615 10.22 -4.99 19.61
C THR A 615 10.49 -3.59 19.07
N GLY A 616 9.74 -3.18 18.05
CA GLY A 616 9.72 -1.81 17.52
C GLY A 616 8.28 -1.39 17.33
N LYS A 617 7.84 -0.36 18.08
CA LYS A 617 6.48 0.17 17.99
C LYS A 617 6.28 0.83 16.62
N PRO A 618 5.22 0.48 15.86
CA PRO A 618 4.87 1.21 14.64
C PRO A 618 4.23 2.56 15.02
N ASN A 619 4.80 3.67 14.53
CA ASN A 619 4.12 4.96 14.49
C ASN A 619 2.95 4.85 13.50
N HIS A 620 1.73 5.02 14.00
CA HIS A 620 0.54 5.08 13.16
C HIS A 620 0.45 6.46 12.47
N PRO A 621 0.21 6.54 11.16
CA PRO A 621 -0.19 7.79 10.52
C PRO A 621 -1.56 8.22 11.10
N GLU A 622 -1.71 9.52 11.34
CA GLU A 622 -2.97 10.10 11.83
C GLU A 622 -4.14 9.78 10.88
N PRO A 623 -5.34 9.49 11.42
CA PRO A 623 -6.50 9.15 10.60
C PRO A 623 -7.00 10.37 9.82
N ILE A 624 -6.97 10.26 8.50
CA ILE A 624 -7.65 11.20 7.59
C ILE A 624 -9.16 11.13 7.88
N PRO A 625 -9.85 12.27 8.10
CA PRO A 625 -11.30 12.28 8.31
C PRO A 625 -12.02 11.80 7.04
N ILE A 626 -12.67 10.64 7.11
CA ILE A 626 -13.48 10.11 6.02
C ILE A 626 -14.86 10.79 6.06
N PRO A 627 -15.40 11.31 4.94
CA PRO A 627 -16.74 11.89 4.90
C PRO A 627 -17.79 10.86 5.30
N ILE A 628 -18.62 11.22 6.28
CA ILE A 628 -19.68 10.35 6.82
C ILE A 628 -20.81 10.19 5.77
N PRO A 629 -21.25 8.96 5.45
CA PRO A 629 -22.40 8.75 4.58
C PRO A 629 -23.68 9.37 5.16
N SER A 630 -24.55 9.89 4.29
CA SER A 630 -25.87 10.42 4.66
C SER A 630 -26.84 9.35 5.17
N ASP A 631 -26.52 8.06 5.00
CA ASP A 631 -27.38 6.93 5.34
C ASP A 631 -26.87 6.21 6.60
N LYS A 632 -27.64 6.26 7.70
CA LYS A 632 -27.22 5.85 9.05
C LYS A 632 -27.10 4.33 9.26
N THR A 633 -27.32 3.52 8.24
CA THR A 633 -27.30 2.04 8.32
C THR A 633 -26.05 1.42 7.71
N LEU A 634 -25.35 2.15 6.85
CA LEU A 634 -24.17 1.65 6.12
C LEU A 634 -22.89 1.92 6.89
N ILE A 635 -22.01 0.92 6.93
CA ILE A 635 -20.66 0.98 7.47
C ILE A 635 -19.70 1.12 6.29
N GLN A 636 -18.88 2.15 6.26
CA GLN A 636 -17.90 2.36 5.21
C GLN A 636 -16.61 1.60 5.52
N LEU A 637 -16.23 0.67 4.66
CA LEU A 637 -15.05 -0.19 4.83
C LEU A 637 -13.79 0.40 4.18
N GLY A 638 -13.96 1.25 3.16
CA GLY A 638 -12.87 1.83 2.37
C GLY A 638 -13.32 2.17 0.96
N GLN A 639 -12.40 2.07 0.00
CA GLN A 639 -12.68 2.31 -1.42
C GLN A 639 -12.19 1.13 -2.28
N SER A 640 -12.87 0.89 -3.40
CA SER A 640 -12.45 -0.13 -4.36
C SER A 640 -11.16 0.28 -5.06
N ARG A 641 -10.30 -0.70 -5.38
CA ARG A 641 -9.07 -0.48 -6.19
C ARG A 641 -9.31 -0.35 -7.70
N GLY A 642 -10.56 -0.11 -8.12
CA GLY A 642 -10.93 0.09 -9.53
C GLY A 642 -10.52 1.46 -10.05
N PHE A 643 -10.65 1.67 -11.36
CA PHE A 643 -10.28 2.94 -12.00
C PHE A 643 -10.95 4.17 -11.36
N LYS A 644 -12.25 4.05 -11.06
CA LYS A 644 -12.98 4.98 -10.18
C LYS A 644 -13.07 4.33 -8.80
N PRO A 645 -12.39 4.88 -7.77
CA PRO A 645 -12.58 4.41 -6.41
C PRO A 645 -14.02 4.65 -5.99
N VAL A 646 -14.78 3.57 -5.80
CA VAL A 646 -16.14 3.64 -5.25
C VAL A 646 -16.07 3.27 -3.77
N PRO A 647 -16.77 3.99 -2.88
CA PRO A 647 -16.90 3.59 -1.49
C PRO A 647 -17.41 2.14 -1.38
N VAL A 648 -16.69 1.33 -0.62
CA VAL A 648 -17.12 -0.02 -0.27
C VAL A 648 -17.86 0.08 1.06
N THR A 649 -19.12 -0.29 1.06
CA THR A 649 -19.99 -0.24 2.25
C THR A 649 -20.51 -1.63 2.62
N LEU A 650 -20.80 -1.81 3.90
CA LEU A 650 -21.43 -3.00 4.48
C LEU A 650 -22.70 -2.57 5.22
N ASP A 651 -23.81 -3.30 5.05
CA ASP A 651 -24.98 -3.08 5.89
C ASP A 651 -24.67 -3.59 7.30
N LYS A 652 -24.96 -2.80 8.34
CA LYS A 652 -24.72 -3.24 9.72
C LYS A 652 -25.42 -4.56 10.05
N ASP A 653 -26.59 -4.84 9.48
CA ASP A 653 -27.36 -6.06 9.77
C ASP A 653 -26.73 -7.31 9.11
N ASP A 654 -25.83 -7.15 8.13
CA ASP A 654 -25.04 -8.26 7.60
C ASP A 654 -24.10 -8.87 8.67
N LEU A 655 -23.73 -8.09 9.70
CA LEU A 655 -22.92 -8.57 10.82
C LEU A 655 -23.65 -9.54 11.74
N THR A 656 -24.99 -9.66 11.66
CA THR A 656 -25.74 -10.74 12.33
C THR A 656 -25.34 -12.13 11.83
N ARG A 657 -24.70 -12.20 10.65
CA ARG A 657 -24.12 -13.43 10.07
C ARG A 657 -22.61 -13.53 10.28
N HIS A 658 -22.10 -12.82 11.28
CA HIS A 658 -20.73 -12.87 11.76
C HIS A 658 -19.70 -12.37 10.74
N ALA A 659 -18.49 -12.08 11.23
CA ALA A 659 -17.37 -11.61 10.44
C ALA A 659 -16.05 -12.27 10.87
N ALA A 660 -15.18 -12.56 9.92
CA ALA A 660 -13.82 -13.01 10.16
C ALA A 660 -12.80 -11.98 9.63
N PHE A 661 -11.76 -11.71 10.42
CA PHE A 661 -10.66 -10.81 10.10
C PHE A 661 -9.35 -11.59 10.09
N LEU A 662 -8.71 -11.69 8.92
CA LEU A 662 -7.58 -12.60 8.68
C LEU A 662 -6.39 -11.87 8.06
N GLY A 663 -5.18 -12.38 8.25
CA GLY A 663 -3.95 -11.75 7.76
C GLY A 663 -2.78 -11.82 8.75
N GLY A 664 -1.55 -11.66 8.27
CA GLY A 664 -0.34 -11.66 9.10
C GLY A 664 -0.27 -10.49 10.09
N SER A 665 0.72 -10.50 10.97
CA SER A 665 1.00 -9.33 11.84
C SER A 665 1.24 -8.07 10.99
N GLY A 666 0.68 -6.93 11.41
CA GLY A 666 0.78 -5.66 10.67
C GLY A 666 -0.12 -5.54 9.43
N SER A 667 -0.94 -6.55 9.10
CA SER A 667 -1.79 -6.52 7.89
C SER A 667 -3.06 -5.66 8.00
N GLY A 668 -3.25 -4.92 9.10
CA GLY A 668 -4.41 -4.05 9.33
C GLY A 668 -5.70 -4.73 9.83
N LYS A 669 -5.67 -6.00 10.27
CA LYS A 669 -6.86 -6.72 10.80
C LYS A 669 -7.59 -5.95 11.91
N THR A 670 -6.84 -5.63 12.97
CA THR A 670 -7.36 -4.97 14.17
C THR A 670 -7.84 -3.56 13.83
N THR A 671 -7.09 -2.84 12.99
CA THR A 671 -7.47 -1.51 12.49
C THR A 671 -8.82 -1.53 11.78
N LEU A 672 -9.03 -2.48 10.86
CA LEU A 672 -10.31 -2.59 10.15
C LEU A 672 -11.46 -3.00 11.09
N ALA A 673 -11.23 -3.95 11.98
CA ALA A 673 -12.25 -4.38 12.96
C ALA A 673 -12.67 -3.22 13.88
N LEU A 674 -11.70 -2.44 14.38
CA LEU A 674 -11.96 -1.26 15.20
C LEU A 674 -12.70 -0.17 14.42
N ASN A 675 -12.32 0.09 13.17
CA ASN A 675 -13.01 1.06 12.32
C ASN A 675 -14.50 0.72 12.13
N ILE A 676 -14.82 -0.56 11.92
CA ILE A 676 -16.21 -1.05 11.87
C ILE A 676 -16.92 -0.82 13.22
N ILE A 677 -16.26 -1.15 14.33
CA ILE A 677 -16.81 -0.98 15.69
C ILE A 677 -17.09 0.50 16.01
N GLU A 678 -16.18 1.41 15.66
CA GLU A 678 -16.37 2.85 15.87
C GLU A 678 -17.63 3.37 15.17
N GLN A 679 -17.84 2.95 13.92
CA GLN A 679 -19.05 3.31 13.16
C GLN A 679 -20.32 2.70 13.77
N LEU A 680 -20.26 1.47 14.27
CA LEU A 680 -21.37 0.84 14.99
C LEU A 680 -21.71 1.58 16.28
N LEU A 681 -20.71 2.01 17.04
CA LEU A 681 -20.89 2.78 18.28
C LEU A 681 -21.57 4.13 18.00
N GLN A 682 -21.20 4.82 16.91
CA GLN A 682 -21.88 6.04 16.44
C GLN A 682 -23.34 5.81 16.09
N GLN A 683 -23.67 4.61 15.63
CA GLN A 683 -25.04 4.21 15.29
C GLN A 683 -25.83 3.67 16.49
N GLY A 684 -25.28 3.70 17.71
CA GLY A 684 -25.97 3.24 18.91
C GLY A 684 -25.84 1.73 19.16
N ILE A 685 -24.99 1.02 18.44
CA ILE A 685 -24.81 -0.43 18.59
C ILE A 685 -23.64 -0.71 19.54
N PRO A 686 -23.87 -1.33 20.72
CA PRO A 686 -22.81 -1.64 21.67
C PRO A 686 -21.86 -2.73 21.17
N ALA A 687 -20.61 -2.67 21.65
CA ALA A 687 -19.55 -3.61 21.29
C ALA A 687 -18.84 -4.18 22.53
N LEU A 688 -18.54 -5.48 22.48
CA LEU A 688 -17.79 -6.22 23.49
C LEU A 688 -16.53 -6.82 22.88
N LEU A 689 -15.36 -6.46 23.39
CA LEU A 689 -14.06 -6.85 22.84
C LEU A 689 -13.31 -7.73 23.85
N ILE A 690 -12.89 -8.93 23.43
CA ILE A 690 -12.06 -9.84 24.22
C ILE A 690 -10.62 -9.65 23.78
N ASP A 691 -9.80 -9.09 24.66
CA ASP A 691 -8.42 -8.68 24.38
C ASP A 691 -7.42 -9.66 25.01
N ARG A 692 -6.67 -10.37 24.17
CA ARG A 692 -5.62 -11.29 24.60
C ARG A 692 -4.24 -10.64 24.67
N LYS A 693 -3.94 -9.72 23.76
CA LYS A 693 -2.60 -9.11 23.59
C LYS A 693 -2.40 -7.80 24.35
N GLY A 694 -3.48 -7.11 24.70
CA GLY A 694 -3.44 -5.80 25.36
C GLY A 694 -3.53 -4.61 24.40
N ASP A 695 -3.59 -4.86 23.10
CA ASP A 695 -3.65 -3.84 22.06
C ASP A 695 -4.97 -3.06 22.13
N LEU A 696 -6.08 -3.77 22.34
CA LEU A 696 -7.42 -3.17 22.46
C LEU A 696 -7.57 -2.40 23.79
N SER A 697 -6.94 -2.89 24.86
CA SER A 697 -6.89 -2.19 26.15
C SER A 697 -6.11 -0.88 26.05
N SER A 698 -5.06 -0.84 25.23
CA SER A 698 -4.27 0.38 24.98
C SER A 698 -5.09 1.40 24.19
N TYR A 699 -5.89 0.94 23.22
CA TYR A 699 -6.85 1.78 22.50
C TYR A 699 -7.89 2.44 23.44
N ALA A 700 -8.45 1.71 24.41
CA ALA A 700 -9.36 2.31 25.40
C ALA A 700 -8.67 3.36 26.30
N LYS A 701 -7.39 3.16 26.66
CA LYS A 701 -6.65 4.15 27.46
C LYS A 701 -6.41 5.44 26.69
N LEU A 702 -6.11 5.36 25.41
CA LEU A 702 -6.04 6.53 24.53
C LEU A 702 -7.40 7.24 24.52
N PHE A 703 -8.49 6.50 24.31
CA PHE A 703 -9.85 7.05 24.31
C PHE A 703 -10.22 7.78 25.61
N GLN A 704 -9.83 7.24 26.77
CA GLN A 704 -10.05 7.85 28.09
C GLN A 704 -9.12 9.03 28.35
N ALA A 705 -7.85 8.96 27.92
CA ALA A 705 -6.88 10.05 28.05
C ALA A 705 -7.29 11.25 27.19
N THR A 706 -7.77 11.02 25.97
CA THR A 706 -8.31 12.07 25.09
C THR A 706 -9.55 12.73 25.70
N GLN A 707 -10.48 11.95 26.28
CA GLN A 707 -11.62 12.52 27.03
C GLN A 707 -11.19 13.39 28.22
N ALA A 708 -10.12 13.01 28.94
CA ALA A 708 -9.63 13.76 30.10
C ALA A 708 -8.84 15.02 29.73
N ALA A 709 -8.04 14.97 28.65
CA ALA A 709 -7.27 16.11 28.15
C ALA A 709 -8.18 17.18 27.52
N ASP A 710 -9.19 16.76 26.74
CA ASP A 710 -10.12 17.67 26.05
C ASP A 710 -11.04 18.42 27.02
N MET A 711 -11.41 17.81 28.15
CA MET A 711 -12.21 18.47 29.20
C MET A 711 -11.41 19.55 29.97
N ALA A 712 -10.07 19.53 29.88
CA ALA A 712 -9.18 20.51 30.51
C ALA A 712 -8.71 21.61 29.52
N SER A 713 -8.93 21.41 28.22
CA SER A 713 -8.53 22.28 27.10
C SER A 713 -9.76 23.00 26.55
N GLU A 714 -10.01 24.26 26.93
CA GLU A 714 -11.09 25.08 26.33
C GLU A 714 -10.79 25.51 24.87
N LYS A 715 -9.72 25.02 24.23
CA LYS A 715 -9.25 25.46 22.91
C LYS A 715 -8.63 24.33 22.06
N ASP A 716 -9.43 23.38 21.58
CA ASP A 716 -8.99 22.42 20.55
C ASP A 716 -9.92 22.35 19.33
N ASP A 717 -9.30 22.22 18.15
CA ASP A 717 -9.81 22.54 16.81
C ASP A 717 -10.65 21.44 16.12
N ASN A 718 -11.04 20.36 16.80
CA ASN A 718 -11.80 19.25 16.18
C ASN A 718 -13.16 18.94 16.86
N PRO A 719 -14.23 19.66 16.52
CA PRO A 719 -15.55 19.50 17.14
C PRO A 719 -16.24 18.16 16.79
N ALA A 720 -15.81 17.47 15.73
CA ALA A 720 -16.38 16.18 15.34
C ALA A 720 -15.89 15.05 16.26
N LEU A 721 -14.60 15.05 16.58
CA LEU A 721 -14.00 14.09 17.52
C LEU A 721 -14.59 14.24 18.92
N GLN A 722 -14.74 15.48 19.42
CA GLN A 722 -15.36 15.72 20.73
C GLN A 722 -16.79 15.19 20.83
N ARG A 723 -17.61 15.39 19.78
CA ARG A 723 -18.97 14.84 19.73
C ARG A 723 -18.99 13.32 19.72
N PHE A 724 -18.05 12.70 19.02
CA PHE A 724 -17.89 11.24 18.98
C PHE A 724 -17.49 10.67 20.34
N LEU A 725 -16.47 11.24 20.99
CA LEU A 725 -16.00 10.79 22.31
C LEU A 725 -17.08 10.97 23.39
N ALA A 726 -17.86 12.06 23.34
CA ALA A 726 -18.95 12.31 24.26
C ALA A 726 -20.07 11.25 24.17
N GLN A 727 -20.27 10.65 23.00
CA GLN A 727 -21.32 9.65 22.74
C GLN A 727 -20.94 8.22 23.12
N ILE A 728 -19.72 7.96 23.60
CA ILE A 728 -19.26 6.60 23.90
C ILE A 728 -18.92 6.43 25.38
N ASP A 729 -19.47 5.39 25.99
CA ASP A 729 -19.17 4.97 27.36
C ASP A 729 -18.23 3.75 27.34
N VAL A 730 -16.95 3.99 27.65
CA VAL A 730 -15.89 2.96 27.63
C VAL A 730 -15.74 2.30 28.99
N ALA A 731 -15.90 0.97 29.04
CA ALA A 731 -15.67 0.16 30.23
C ALA A 731 -14.54 -0.86 30.02
N LEU A 732 -13.47 -0.76 30.81
CA LEU A 732 -12.38 -1.73 30.83
C LEU A 732 -12.55 -2.71 32.00
N TYR A 733 -12.74 -3.98 31.67
CA TYR A 733 -12.87 -5.08 32.61
C TYR A 733 -11.59 -5.91 32.66
N THR A 734 -11.17 -6.26 33.88
CA THR A 734 -9.96 -7.05 34.15
C THR A 734 -10.30 -8.21 35.07
N PRO A 735 -10.68 -9.38 34.52
CA PRO A 735 -10.99 -10.56 35.32
C PRO A 735 -9.84 -10.96 36.25
N GLY A 736 -10.14 -11.20 37.51
CA GLY A 736 -9.13 -11.61 38.50
C GLY A 736 -8.19 -10.49 39.00
N ASP A 737 -8.37 -9.24 38.55
CA ASP A 737 -7.48 -8.11 38.84
C ASP A 737 -8.28 -6.85 39.17
N GLU A 738 -7.71 -5.99 40.00
CA GLU A 738 -8.33 -4.76 40.54
C GLU A 738 -7.86 -3.50 39.81
N ARG A 739 -6.90 -3.63 38.88
CA ARG A 739 -6.43 -2.51 38.05
C ARG A 739 -7.49 -1.93 37.10
N GLY A 740 -8.59 -2.64 36.87
CA GLY A 740 -9.77 -2.20 36.11
C GLY A 740 -11.08 -2.63 36.79
N ARG A 741 -12.20 -2.66 36.06
CA ARG A 741 -13.46 -3.21 36.61
C ARG A 741 -13.32 -4.71 36.77
N SER A 742 -13.29 -5.17 38.01
CA SER A 742 -13.04 -6.57 38.27
C SER A 742 -14.31 -7.40 38.07
N LEU A 743 -14.21 -8.44 37.23
CA LEU A 743 -15.27 -9.42 37.03
C LEU A 743 -14.97 -10.68 37.85
N GLY A 744 -15.91 -11.06 38.69
CA GLY A 744 -15.88 -12.34 39.39
C GLY A 744 -16.36 -13.47 38.47
N ILE A 745 -15.86 -14.69 38.69
CA ILE A 745 -16.42 -15.87 38.03
C ILE A 745 -17.33 -16.63 39.00
N SER A 746 -18.54 -16.90 38.53
CA SER A 746 -19.43 -17.86 39.17
C SER A 746 -19.40 -19.20 38.45
N ILE A 747 -19.37 -20.26 39.23
CA ILE A 747 -19.46 -21.62 38.69
C ILE A 747 -20.89 -21.92 38.24
N ILE A 748 -21.85 -21.38 38.97
CA ILE A 748 -23.28 -21.46 38.66
C ILE A 748 -23.77 -20.06 38.32
N LEU A 749 -24.11 -19.85 37.05
CA LEU A 749 -24.66 -18.58 36.58
C LEU A 749 -26.04 -18.32 37.21
N LYS A 750 -26.33 -17.05 37.51
CA LYS A 750 -27.60 -16.63 38.11
C LYS A 750 -28.79 -17.12 37.28
N GLY A 751 -29.73 -17.84 37.89
CA GLY A 751 -30.93 -18.38 37.20
C GLY A 751 -30.67 -19.64 36.36
N MET A 752 -29.53 -20.32 36.52
CA MET A 752 -29.29 -21.64 35.89
C MET A 752 -30.27 -22.72 36.39
N GLY A 753 -30.67 -22.66 37.66
CA GLY A 753 -31.67 -23.55 38.26
C GLY A 753 -33.08 -23.43 37.67
N GLU A 754 -33.36 -22.35 36.93
CA GLU A 754 -34.67 -22.12 36.29
C GLU A 754 -34.71 -22.69 34.86
N LEU A 755 -33.57 -23.12 34.32
CA LEU A 755 -33.49 -23.65 32.97
C LEU A 755 -34.12 -25.05 32.85
N PRO A 756 -34.63 -25.42 31.66
CA PRO A 756 -35.02 -26.80 31.35
C PRO A 756 -33.90 -27.80 31.66
N THR A 757 -34.27 -29.01 32.08
CA THR A 757 -33.32 -30.03 32.58
C THR A 757 -32.17 -30.32 31.61
N ASN A 758 -32.46 -30.50 30.32
CA ASN A 758 -31.47 -30.76 29.27
C ASN A 758 -30.48 -29.59 29.10
N GLU A 759 -30.95 -28.35 29.19
CA GLU A 759 -30.10 -27.16 29.06
C GLU A 759 -29.22 -26.96 30.29
N ARG A 760 -29.79 -27.18 31.48
CA ARG A 760 -29.06 -27.14 32.75
C ARG A 760 -27.96 -28.20 32.77
N GLU A 761 -28.26 -29.42 32.32
CA GLU A 761 -27.30 -30.51 32.21
C GLU A 761 -26.17 -30.17 31.23
N GLN A 762 -26.50 -29.56 30.09
CA GLN A 762 -25.49 -29.11 29.12
C GLN A 762 -24.58 -28.02 29.69
N MET A 763 -25.13 -27.01 30.38
CA MET A 763 -24.34 -25.95 31.02
C MET A 763 -23.46 -26.49 32.14
N ALA A 764 -23.97 -27.41 32.96
CA ALA A 764 -23.21 -28.06 34.01
C ALA A 764 -22.04 -28.89 33.43
N ALA A 765 -22.27 -29.57 32.30
CA ALA A 765 -21.22 -30.28 31.59
C ALA A 765 -20.11 -29.35 31.08
N TYR A 766 -20.47 -28.20 30.50
CA TYR A 766 -19.48 -27.21 30.04
C TYR A 766 -18.67 -26.61 31.19
N ALA A 767 -19.33 -26.21 32.28
CA ALA A 767 -18.65 -25.70 33.48
C ALA A 767 -17.71 -26.75 34.09
N ALA A 768 -18.14 -28.02 34.17
CA ALA A 768 -17.31 -29.11 34.69
C ALA A 768 -16.11 -29.42 33.81
N LEU A 769 -16.26 -29.41 32.48
CA LEU A 769 -15.14 -29.59 31.54
C LEU A 769 -14.14 -28.45 31.65
N ALA A 770 -14.62 -27.22 31.78
CA ALA A 770 -13.79 -26.03 31.88
C ALA A 770 -12.99 -26.02 33.20
N LEU A 771 -13.63 -26.29 34.34
CA LEU A 771 -12.95 -26.47 35.64
C LEU A 771 -11.98 -27.65 35.63
N GLY A 772 -12.39 -28.77 35.03
CA GLY A 772 -11.53 -29.93 34.84
C GLY A 772 -10.28 -29.60 34.02
N GLY A 773 -10.42 -28.77 32.98
CA GLY A 773 -9.30 -28.25 32.19
C GLY A 773 -8.29 -27.47 33.03
N MET A 774 -8.76 -26.61 33.94
CA MET A 774 -7.88 -25.89 34.88
C MET A 774 -7.13 -26.84 35.83
N MET A 775 -7.75 -27.98 36.18
CA MET A 775 -7.15 -29.06 36.97
C MET A 775 -6.36 -30.08 36.12
N ASN A 776 -6.17 -29.83 34.81
CA ASN A 776 -5.50 -30.74 33.86
C ASN A 776 -6.15 -32.13 33.75
N TYR A 777 -7.47 -32.23 33.95
CA TYR A 777 -8.19 -33.49 33.80
C TYR A 777 -8.35 -33.84 32.32
N LYS A 778 -7.91 -35.06 31.97
CA LYS A 778 -8.21 -35.68 30.68
C LYS A 778 -9.49 -36.54 30.81
N PRO A 779 -10.33 -36.66 29.77
CA PRO A 779 -11.56 -37.46 29.81
C PRO A 779 -11.30 -38.98 29.74
N GLN A 780 -10.29 -39.47 30.47
CA GLN A 780 -9.84 -40.86 30.49
C GLN A 780 -9.43 -41.26 31.91
N GLY A 781 -9.45 -42.55 32.22
CA GLY A 781 -9.00 -43.07 33.52
C GLY A 781 -9.75 -42.48 34.73
N PRO A 782 -9.09 -42.31 35.89
CA PRO A 782 -9.74 -41.88 37.13
C PRO A 782 -10.25 -40.43 37.10
N THR A 783 -9.72 -39.58 36.24
CA THR A 783 -10.19 -38.19 36.05
C THR A 783 -11.53 -38.12 35.31
N LYS A 784 -11.87 -39.11 34.47
CA LYS A 784 -13.21 -39.23 33.87
C LYS A 784 -14.30 -39.36 34.95
N THR A 785 -14.04 -40.17 35.97
CA THR A 785 -14.97 -40.36 37.10
C THR A 785 -15.12 -39.06 37.90
N ARG A 786 -14.01 -38.34 38.14
CA ARG A 786 -14.05 -37.04 38.83
C ARG A 786 -14.80 -35.97 38.03
N LEU A 787 -14.64 -35.93 36.71
CA LEU A 787 -15.42 -35.04 35.82
C LEU A 787 -16.93 -35.35 35.89
N ALA A 788 -17.31 -36.63 35.96
CA ALA A 788 -18.72 -37.02 36.10
C ALA A 788 -19.30 -36.57 37.45
N ILE A 789 -18.55 -36.74 38.54
CA ILE A 789 -18.94 -36.23 39.86
C ILE A 789 -19.07 -34.71 39.84
N LEU A 790 -18.10 -34.00 39.27
CA LEU A 790 -18.11 -32.54 39.18
C LEU A 790 -19.29 -32.01 38.36
N ASN A 791 -19.56 -32.61 37.19
CA ASN A 791 -20.74 -32.29 36.38
C ASN A 791 -22.02 -32.46 37.18
N LYS A 792 -22.21 -33.63 37.81
CA LYS A 792 -23.44 -33.90 38.55
C LYS A 792 -23.57 -33.01 39.78
N ALA A 793 -22.46 -32.67 40.44
CA ALA A 793 -22.43 -31.71 41.54
C ALA A 793 -22.92 -30.33 41.09
N ILE A 794 -22.38 -29.78 40.00
CA ILE A 794 -22.81 -28.48 39.46
C ILE A 794 -24.29 -28.52 39.05
N PHE A 795 -24.73 -29.61 38.41
CA PHE A 795 -26.12 -29.78 37.98
C PHE A 795 -27.11 -29.78 39.16
N VAL A 796 -26.86 -30.61 40.19
CA VAL A 796 -27.73 -30.73 41.37
C VAL A 796 -27.65 -29.47 42.22
N LEU A 797 -26.45 -28.92 42.40
CA LEU A 797 -26.27 -27.70 43.18
C LEU A 797 -27.07 -26.56 42.56
N ALA A 798 -27.01 -26.38 41.23
CA ALA A 798 -27.78 -25.35 40.52
C ALA A 798 -29.30 -25.47 40.69
N GLU A 799 -29.82 -26.70 40.85
CA GLU A 799 -31.23 -26.95 41.14
C GLU A 799 -31.62 -26.52 42.56
N LEU A 800 -30.75 -26.79 43.53
CA LEU A 800 -30.98 -26.48 44.95
C LEU A 800 -30.82 -24.99 45.27
N SER A 801 -30.04 -24.24 44.47
CA SER A 801 -29.70 -22.83 44.76
C SER A 801 -30.83 -21.82 44.53
N MET A 802 -31.96 -22.20 43.93
CA MET A 802 -33.13 -21.33 43.65
C MET A 802 -32.76 -19.91 43.12
N GLY A 803 -31.81 -19.84 42.19
CA GLY A 803 -31.42 -18.58 41.54
C GLY A 803 -30.33 -17.77 42.24
N LEU A 804 -29.81 -18.23 43.38
CA LEU A 804 -28.64 -17.65 44.03
C LEU A 804 -27.36 -17.92 43.24
N GLN A 805 -26.46 -16.94 43.25
CA GLN A 805 -25.13 -17.05 42.68
C GLN A 805 -24.27 -17.88 43.65
N ILE A 806 -23.64 -18.93 43.13
CA ILE A 806 -22.86 -19.89 43.93
C ILE A 806 -21.39 -19.86 43.54
N GLY A 807 -20.53 -19.82 44.56
CA GLY A 807 -19.08 -19.75 44.44
C GLY A 807 -18.39 -21.12 44.36
N LEU A 808 -17.06 -21.09 44.32
CA LEU A 808 -16.24 -22.30 44.38
C LEU A 808 -16.29 -22.97 45.76
N ASP A 809 -16.40 -22.18 46.82
CA ASP A 809 -16.43 -22.67 48.20
C ASP A 809 -17.66 -23.51 48.49
N ASP A 810 -18.83 -23.03 48.08
CA ASP A 810 -20.09 -23.78 48.17
C ASP A 810 -20.03 -25.13 47.42
N LEU A 811 -19.40 -25.16 46.24
CA LEU A 811 -19.25 -26.39 45.47
C LEU A 811 -18.31 -27.38 46.15
N ILE A 812 -17.20 -26.88 46.72
CA ILE A 812 -16.26 -27.68 47.51
C ILE A 812 -16.99 -28.29 48.71
N ASP A 813 -17.72 -27.48 49.47
CA ASP A 813 -18.46 -27.91 50.65
C ASP A 813 -19.57 -28.91 50.30
N PHE A 814 -20.27 -28.69 49.17
CA PHE A 814 -21.32 -29.58 48.69
C PHE A 814 -20.78 -30.98 48.33
N ILE A 815 -19.61 -31.04 47.69
CA ILE A 815 -18.94 -32.31 47.33
C ILE A 815 -18.32 -32.96 48.57
N ALA A 816 -17.68 -32.18 49.44
CA ALA A 816 -17.00 -32.68 50.64
C ALA A 816 -17.97 -33.32 51.65
N ASN A 817 -19.14 -32.70 51.84
CA ASN A 817 -20.18 -33.22 52.73
C ASN A 817 -20.95 -34.41 52.15
N GLN A 818 -20.69 -34.80 50.88
CA GLN A 818 -21.39 -35.86 50.17
C GLN A 818 -22.91 -35.77 50.35
N ASN A 819 -23.47 -34.62 49.95
CA ASN A 819 -24.91 -34.35 50.09
C ASN A 819 -25.77 -35.52 49.56
N SER A 820 -26.87 -35.84 50.26
CA SER A 820 -27.73 -36.99 49.95
C SER A 820 -28.30 -36.95 48.53
N GLU A 821 -28.64 -35.77 48.01
CA GLU A 821 -29.14 -35.60 46.64
C GLU A 821 -28.03 -35.86 45.61
N LEU A 822 -26.80 -35.45 45.90
CA LEU A 822 -25.64 -35.71 45.03
C LEU A 822 -25.31 -37.21 44.96
N ILE A 823 -25.31 -37.89 46.12
CA ILE A 823 -25.09 -39.35 46.18
C ILE A 823 -26.18 -40.07 45.40
N TYR A 824 -27.45 -39.69 45.61
CA TYR A 824 -28.58 -40.29 44.90
C TYR A 824 -28.44 -40.12 43.38
N ALA A 825 -28.07 -38.92 42.94
CA ALA A 825 -27.99 -38.59 41.53
C ALA A 825 -26.77 -39.20 40.79
N ILE A 826 -25.71 -39.57 41.52
CA ILE A 826 -24.50 -40.20 40.98
C ILE A 826 -24.57 -41.74 41.07
N GLY A 827 -25.24 -42.29 42.10
CA GLY A 827 -25.25 -43.73 42.39
C GLY A 827 -24.03 -44.20 43.21
N GLN A 828 -23.65 -45.49 43.07
CA GLN A 828 -22.52 -46.06 43.81
C GLN A 828 -21.18 -45.80 43.12
N LEU A 829 -20.41 -44.83 43.62
CA LEU A 829 -19.00 -44.59 43.27
C LEU A 829 -18.11 -44.66 44.52
N GLU A 830 -16.82 -44.98 44.33
CA GLU A 830 -15.87 -45.07 45.43
C GLU A 830 -15.57 -43.69 46.05
N THR A 831 -15.61 -43.61 47.38
CA THR A 831 -15.40 -42.38 48.17
C THR A 831 -14.03 -41.73 47.95
N ARG A 832 -13.02 -42.47 47.46
CA ARG A 832 -11.70 -41.91 47.12
C ARG A 832 -11.75 -40.84 46.04
N HIS A 833 -12.72 -40.91 45.12
CA HIS A 833 -12.84 -39.93 44.03
C HIS A 833 -13.36 -38.58 44.53
N PHE A 834 -14.28 -38.58 45.49
CA PHE A 834 -14.81 -37.36 46.12
C PHE A 834 -13.71 -36.63 46.89
N LYS A 835 -12.97 -37.35 47.76
CA LYS A 835 -11.88 -36.76 48.54
C LYS A 835 -10.81 -36.14 47.64
N LYS A 836 -10.39 -36.85 46.59
CA LYS A 836 -9.36 -36.33 45.69
C LYS A 836 -9.86 -35.17 44.82
N LEU A 837 -11.13 -35.17 44.41
CA LEU A 837 -11.73 -34.04 43.70
C LEU A 837 -11.78 -32.78 44.58
N VAL A 838 -12.16 -32.92 45.86
CA VAL A 838 -12.12 -31.82 46.84
C VAL A 838 -10.71 -31.27 46.99
N GLU A 839 -9.71 -32.13 47.18
CA GLU A 839 -8.30 -31.74 47.29
C GLU A 839 -7.81 -30.98 46.02
N ASP A 840 -8.19 -31.45 44.84
CA ASP A 840 -7.83 -30.81 43.57
C ASP A 840 -8.54 -29.44 43.40
N LEU A 841 -9.81 -29.30 43.84
CA LEU A 841 -10.56 -28.03 43.84
C LEU A 841 -10.05 -27.03 44.88
N GLU A 842 -9.65 -27.50 46.07
CA GLU A 842 -8.99 -26.66 47.08
C GLU A 842 -7.64 -26.15 46.58
N THR A 843 -6.88 -27.01 45.89
CA THR A 843 -5.63 -26.62 45.22
C THR A 843 -5.90 -25.56 44.16
N LEU A 844 -6.93 -25.75 43.33
CA LEU A 844 -7.36 -24.76 42.34
C LEU A 844 -7.71 -23.42 43.00
N ARG A 845 -8.46 -23.44 44.12
CA ARG A 845 -8.82 -22.25 44.88
C ARG A 845 -7.59 -21.53 45.42
N LEU A 846 -6.58 -22.25 45.92
CA LEU A 846 -5.34 -21.65 46.42
C LEU A 846 -4.51 -21.01 45.29
N LEU A 847 -4.44 -21.66 44.13
CA LEU A 847 -3.64 -21.18 42.99
C LEU A 847 -4.33 -20.01 42.26
N ASN A 848 -5.65 -20.04 42.15
CA ASN A 848 -6.45 -19.10 41.35
C ASN A 848 -7.45 -18.29 42.19
N GLY A 849 -7.24 -18.14 43.50
CA GLY A 849 -8.22 -17.58 44.43
C GLY A 849 -8.76 -16.19 44.06
N LYS A 850 -7.96 -15.37 43.37
CA LYS A 850 -8.35 -14.03 42.87
C LYS A 850 -9.46 -14.07 41.80
N LEU A 851 -9.61 -15.20 41.11
CA LEU A 851 -10.60 -15.43 40.05
C LEU A 851 -12.00 -15.76 40.64
N PHE A 852 -12.02 -16.34 41.84
CA PHE A 852 -13.21 -16.91 42.48
C PHE A 852 -13.68 -16.12 43.72
N THR A 853 -13.12 -14.94 44.00
CA THR A 853 -13.45 -14.13 45.19
C THR A 853 -14.81 -13.41 45.05
N GLU A 854 -15.62 -13.39 46.12
CA GLU A 854 -17.05 -13.00 46.11
C GLU A 854 -17.38 -11.48 45.99
N GLN A 855 -16.40 -10.57 46.05
CA GLN A 855 -16.67 -9.11 46.11
C GLN A 855 -16.54 -8.38 44.75
N ARG A 856 -17.17 -8.84 43.67
CA ARG A 856 -16.97 -8.26 42.32
C ARG A 856 -18.26 -8.18 41.48
N GLU A 857 -18.26 -7.31 40.46
CA GLU A 857 -19.37 -7.21 39.49
C GLU A 857 -19.65 -8.59 38.88
N SER A 858 -20.92 -8.99 38.84
CA SER A 858 -21.36 -10.28 38.29
C SER A 858 -21.19 -10.31 36.77
N LEU A 859 -20.80 -11.46 36.23
CA LEU A 859 -20.71 -11.66 34.78
C LEU A 859 -22.13 -11.71 34.20
N ASP A 860 -22.63 -10.56 33.76
CA ASP A 860 -23.97 -10.35 33.22
C ASP A 860 -23.90 -9.59 31.88
N CYS A 861 -24.56 -10.12 30.86
CA CYS A 861 -24.51 -9.53 29.51
C CYS A 861 -25.19 -8.16 29.43
N GLU A 862 -26.27 -7.91 30.18
CA GLU A 862 -26.91 -6.60 30.17
C GLU A 862 -25.96 -5.53 30.73
N THR A 863 -25.27 -5.84 31.82
CA THR A 863 -24.22 -5.00 32.39
C THR A 863 -23.06 -4.77 31.40
N LEU A 864 -22.55 -5.82 30.76
CA LEU A 864 -21.47 -5.72 29.77
C LEU A 864 -21.87 -4.90 28.53
N LEU A 865 -23.15 -4.89 28.16
CA LEU A 865 -23.67 -4.11 27.03
C LEU A 865 -24.15 -2.71 27.45
N GLY A 866 -24.02 -2.34 28.73
CA GLY A 866 -24.47 -1.05 29.24
C GLY A 866 -25.99 -0.88 29.17
N LEU A 867 -26.74 -1.96 29.35
CA LEU A 867 -28.19 -2.00 29.40
C LEU A 867 -28.68 -2.00 30.85
N GLY A 868 -29.98 -1.81 31.05
CA GLY A 868 -30.60 -1.85 32.37
C GLY A 868 -30.08 -0.75 33.31
N SER A 869 -29.62 -1.13 34.50
CA SER A 869 -29.15 -0.18 35.53
C SER A 869 -27.84 0.53 35.19
N GLN A 870 -27.09 0.02 34.21
CA GLN A 870 -25.80 0.57 33.75
C GLN A 870 -25.95 1.44 32.49
N GLN A 871 -27.18 1.74 32.07
CA GLN A 871 -27.45 2.54 30.89
C GLN A 871 -27.14 4.02 31.15
N GLN A 872 -26.26 4.60 30.33
CA GLN A 872 -26.01 6.04 30.30
C GLN A 872 -26.80 6.65 29.12
N PRO A 873 -27.80 7.51 29.38
CA PRO A 873 -28.62 8.10 28.33
C PRO A 873 -27.77 8.84 27.29
N GLY A 874 -27.99 8.53 26.00
CA GLY A 874 -27.27 9.17 24.89
C GLY A 874 -25.84 8.69 24.67
N ARG A 875 -25.37 7.66 25.41
CA ARG A 875 -24.05 7.05 25.20
C ARG A 875 -24.15 5.57 24.82
N THR A 876 -23.32 5.14 23.88
CA THR A 876 -23.21 3.75 23.44
C THR A 876 -22.08 3.05 24.17
N ARG A 877 -22.31 1.83 24.67
CA ARG A 877 -21.31 1.07 25.43
C ARG A 877 -20.23 0.45 24.52
N LEU A 878 -18.98 0.72 24.85
CA LEU A 878 -17.81 -0.06 24.42
C LEU A 878 -17.21 -0.77 25.62
N SER A 879 -17.33 -2.09 25.68
CA SER A 879 -16.75 -2.91 26.75
C SER A 879 -15.53 -3.66 26.25
N ILE A 880 -14.41 -3.54 26.96
CA ILE A 880 -13.18 -4.27 26.67
C ILE A 880 -12.85 -5.16 27.85
N ILE A 881 -12.64 -6.44 27.59
CA ILE A 881 -12.27 -7.43 28.60
C ILE A 881 -10.84 -7.87 28.33
N SER A 882 -9.92 -7.42 29.20
CA SER A 882 -8.52 -7.81 29.11
C SER A 882 -8.29 -9.14 29.80
N THR A 883 -7.90 -10.16 29.04
CA THR A 883 -7.62 -11.51 29.58
C THR A 883 -6.17 -11.67 30.05
N LEU A 884 -5.34 -10.62 29.92
CA LEU A 884 -3.92 -10.63 30.31
C LEU A 884 -3.69 -10.97 31.79
N SER A 885 -4.59 -10.52 32.68
CA SER A 885 -4.50 -10.76 34.12
C SER A 885 -4.75 -12.22 34.52
N LEU A 886 -5.32 -13.03 33.64
CA LEU A 886 -5.65 -14.44 33.91
C LEU A 886 -4.44 -15.37 33.77
N GLY A 887 -3.37 -14.91 33.14
CA GLY A 887 -2.11 -15.66 32.98
C GLY A 887 -2.24 -16.83 32.01
N HIS A 888 -2.40 -18.04 32.53
CA HIS A 888 -2.36 -19.28 31.76
C HIS A 888 -3.61 -19.46 30.88
N ASP A 889 -3.44 -20.08 29.71
CA ASP A 889 -4.54 -20.28 28.75
C ASP A 889 -5.70 -21.07 29.34
N ALA A 890 -5.47 -22.02 30.24
CA ALA A 890 -6.54 -22.76 30.91
C ALA A 890 -7.50 -21.84 31.70
N ASN A 891 -6.97 -20.79 32.34
CA ASN A 891 -7.77 -19.79 33.06
C ASN A 891 -8.54 -18.91 32.08
N VAL A 892 -7.92 -18.53 30.96
CA VAL A 892 -8.55 -17.74 29.89
C VAL A 892 -9.69 -18.54 29.25
N LEU A 893 -9.44 -19.78 28.85
CA LEU A 893 -10.43 -20.68 28.26
C LEU A 893 -11.59 -20.96 29.23
N PHE A 894 -11.29 -21.13 30.53
CA PHE A 894 -12.33 -21.25 31.55
C PHE A 894 -13.19 -19.99 31.62
N TRP A 895 -12.58 -18.82 31.79
CA TRP A 895 -13.32 -17.56 31.91
C TRP A 895 -14.16 -17.27 30.66
N VAL A 896 -13.57 -17.42 29.47
CA VAL A 896 -14.26 -17.22 28.20
C VAL A 896 -15.39 -18.23 28.01
N SER A 897 -15.25 -19.48 28.48
CA SER A 897 -16.36 -20.44 28.43
C SER A 897 -17.57 -19.95 29.22
N GLN A 898 -17.38 -19.32 30.39
CA GLN A 898 -18.49 -18.78 31.18
C GLN A 898 -19.13 -17.58 30.49
N LEU A 899 -18.33 -16.70 29.87
CA LEU A 899 -18.85 -15.60 29.05
C LEU A 899 -19.70 -16.12 27.88
N LEU A 900 -19.25 -17.15 27.17
CA LEU A 900 -19.98 -17.75 26.05
C LEU A 900 -21.32 -18.36 26.49
N LEU A 901 -21.36 -18.98 27.67
CA LEU A 901 -22.61 -19.49 28.25
C LEU A 901 -23.58 -18.34 28.55
N GLU A 902 -23.12 -17.24 29.14
CA GLU A 902 -23.97 -16.08 29.45
C GLU A 902 -24.44 -15.37 28.17
N LEU A 903 -23.58 -15.19 27.17
CA LEU A 903 -23.97 -14.69 25.84
C LEU A 903 -25.03 -15.58 25.20
N GLY A 904 -24.88 -16.91 25.31
CA GLY A 904 -25.87 -17.87 24.82
C GLY A 904 -27.23 -17.77 25.53
N ARG A 905 -27.23 -17.40 26.81
CA ARG A 905 -28.47 -17.15 27.58
C ARG A 905 -29.12 -15.84 27.17
N TYR A 906 -28.34 -14.78 27.06
CA TYR A 906 -28.80 -13.48 26.59
C TYR A 906 -29.44 -13.61 25.19
N ALA A 907 -28.78 -14.31 24.27
CA ALA A 907 -29.29 -14.57 22.92
C ALA A 907 -30.67 -15.25 22.90
N ARG A 908 -31.00 -16.06 23.90
CA ARG A 908 -32.32 -16.72 23.99
C ARG A 908 -33.40 -15.82 24.56
N ARG A 909 -33.04 -14.90 25.46
CA ARG A 909 -33.98 -13.98 26.11
C ARG A 909 -34.35 -12.79 25.23
N GLN A 910 -33.42 -12.35 24.38
CA GLN A 910 -33.56 -11.17 23.54
C GLN A 910 -33.47 -11.55 22.04
N PRO A 911 -34.52 -12.14 21.44
CA PRO A 911 -34.53 -12.39 20.00
C PRO A 911 -34.66 -11.08 19.22
N SER A 912 -33.92 -10.95 18.12
CA SER A 912 -33.95 -9.78 17.24
C SER A 912 -33.55 -10.14 15.82
N ASN A 913 -34.21 -9.51 14.86
CA ASN A 913 -33.87 -9.60 13.43
C ASN A 913 -32.88 -8.52 12.98
N GLN A 914 -32.60 -7.52 13.83
CA GLN A 914 -31.63 -6.45 13.60
C GLN A 914 -30.42 -6.63 14.52
N LEU A 915 -29.27 -6.11 14.11
CA LEU A 915 -28.06 -6.14 14.91
C LEU A 915 -28.28 -5.35 16.23
N GLN A 916 -28.11 -6.04 17.36
CA GLN A 916 -28.22 -5.49 18.71
C GLN A 916 -26.85 -5.23 19.35
N CYS A 917 -25.85 -6.05 19.05
CA CYS A 917 -24.48 -5.87 19.54
C CYS A 917 -23.48 -6.67 18.71
N VAL A 918 -22.20 -6.33 18.85
CA VAL A 918 -21.09 -7.14 18.31
C VAL A 918 -20.15 -7.61 19.41
N VAL A 919 -19.62 -8.83 19.26
CA VAL A 919 -18.63 -9.42 20.15
C VAL A 919 -17.38 -9.79 19.35
N LEU A 920 -16.26 -9.13 19.62
CA LEU A 920 -14.97 -9.36 18.97
C LEU A 920 -14.09 -10.29 19.82
N PHE A 921 -13.66 -11.40 19.23
CA PHE A 921 -12.65 -12.29 19.79
C PHE A 921 -11.33 -12.08 19.04
N ASP A 922 -10.35 -11.49 19.71
CA ASP A 922 -8.96 -11.44 19.23
C ASP A 922 -8.25 -12.79 19.45
N GLU A 923 -7.35 -13.17 18.55
CA GLU A 923 -6.70 -14.51 18.53
C GLU A 923 -7.74 -15.65 18.63
N ALA A 924 -8.75 -15.61 17.77
CA ALA A 924 -9.90 -16.50 17.79
C ALA A 924 -9.55 -18.00 17.66
N ASP A 925 -8.38 -18.33 17.11
CA ASP A 925 -7.82 -19.68 17.05
C ASP A 925 -7.56 -20.29 18.43
N LEU A 926 -7.31 -19.49 19.47
CA LEU A 926 -7.23 -19.98 20.85
C LEU A 926 -8.56 -20.57 21.32
N TYR A 927 -9.67 -19.91 20.98
CA TYR A 927 -11.01 -20.27 21.45
C TYR A 927 -11.68 -21.31 20.57
N LEU A 928 -11.37 -21.29 19.27
CA LEU A 928 -12.00 -22.11 18.23
C LEU A 928 -10.95 -22.77 17.30
N PRO A 929 -9.99 -23.53 17.85
CA PRO A 929 -8.89 -24.06 17.06
C PRO A 929 -9.35 -25.14 16.08
N ALA A 930 -8.66 -25.22 14.93
CA ALA A 930 -8.83 -26.29 13.95
C ALA A 930 -8.53 -27.67 14.53
N THR A 931 -7.58 -27.76 15.47
CA THR A 931 -7.21 -29.00 16.16
C THR A 931 -7.43 -28.87 17.67
N GLY A 932 -7.87 -29.95 18.32
CA GLY A 932 -8.21 -29.94 19.74
C GLY A 932 -9.66 -29.52 20.02
N LYS A 933 -10.04 -29.66 21.30
CA LYS A 933 -11.38 -29.38 21.82
C LYS A 933 -11.29 -28.67 23.18
N PRO A 934 -10.88 -27.38 23.21
CA PRO A 934 -10.95 -26.59 24.44
C PRO A 934 -12.41 -26.44 24.89
N ALA A 935 -12.61 -26.11 26.17
CA ALA A 935 -13.94 -25.96 26.75
C ALA A 935 -14.78 -24.84 26.09
N THR A 936 -14.14 -23.90 25.39
CA THR A 936 -14.78 -22.81 24.64
C THR A 936 -15.34 -23.24 23.29
N LYS A 937 -14.81 -24.32 22.69
CA LYS A 937 -15.10 -24.69 21.30
C LYS A 937 -16.58 -24.97 21.06
N GLU A 938 -17.16 -25.93 21.79
CA GLU A 938 -18.56 -26.29 21.60
C GLU A 938 -19.53 -25.14 21.99
N PRO A 939 -19.34 -24.39 23.10
CA PRO A 939 -20.14 -23.20 23.38
C PRO A 939 -20.09 -22.15 22.28
N LEU A 940 -18.91 -21.86 21.72
CA LEU A 940 -18.76 -20.87 20.65
C LEU A 940 -19.37 -21.35 19.33
N GLU A 941 -19.21 -22.63 18.96
CA GLU A 941 -19.89 -23.23 17.81
C GLU A 941 -21.42 -23.12 17.93
N ASN A 942 -21.96 -23.37 19.14
CA ASN A 942 -23.38 -23.25 19.40
C ASN A 942 -23.87 -21.79 19.37
N LEU A 943 -23.03 -20.86 19.84
CA LEU A 943 -23.32 -19.44 19.77
C LEU A 943 -23.33 -18.95 18.32
N LEU A 944 -22.33 -19.29 17.50
CA LEU A 944 -22.30 -18.98 16.06
C LEU A 944 -23.57 -19.45 15.33
N ARG A 945 -24.12 -20.60 15.68
CA ARG A 945 -25.35 -21.11 15.05
C ARG A 945 -26.61 -20.34 15.45
N ARG A 946 -26.64 -19.72 16.63
CA ARG A 946 -27.85 -19.18 17.27
C ARG A 946 -27.86 -17.66 17.42
N ALA A 947 -26.69 -17.04 17.49
CA ALA A 947 -26.51 -15.61 17.73
C ALA A 947 -27.22 -14.75 16.67
N ARG A 948 -27.31 -15.25 15.43
CA ARG A 948 -28.05 -14.61 14.33
C ARG A 948 -29.51 -14.29 14.66
N SER A 949 -30.24 -15.19 15.33
CA SER A 949 -31.65 -14.97 15.68
C SER A 949 -31.84 -14.00 16.85
N ALA A 950 -30.74 -13.57 17.47
CA ALA A 950 -30.70 -12.64 18.58
C ALA A 950 -30.02 -11.32 18.22
N GLY A 951 -29.74 -11.08 16.93
CA GLY A 951 -29.03 -9.87 16.51
C GLY A 951 -27.61 -9.73 17.09
N ILE A 952 -26.96 -10.83 17.51
CA ILE A 952 -25.59 -10.78 18.06
C ILE A 952 -24.61 -11.09 16.92
N GLY A 953 -23.81 -10.09 16.52
CA GLY A 953 -22.73 -10.27 15.58
C GLY A 953 -21.47 -10.80 16.27
N LEU A 954 -20.84 -11.82 15.71
CA LEU A 954 -19.57 -12.35 16.22
C LEU A 954 -18.47 -11.95 15.25
N MET A 955 -17.41 -11.34 15.75
CA MET A 955 -16.26 -10.90 14.97
C MET A 955 -15.06 -11.73 15.44
N LEU A 956 -14.45 -12.50 14.54
CA LEU A 956 -13.34 -13.41 14.87
C LEU A 956 -12.07 -12.92 14.18
N ALA A 957 -11.06 -12.53 14.94
CA ALA A 957 -9.77 -12.12 14.38
C ALA A 957 -8.71 -13.19 14.61
N THR A 958 -7.99 -13.59 13.55
CA THR A 958 -6.88 -14.56 13.65
C THR A 958 -5.87 -14.33 12.51
N GLN A 959 -4.72 -14.99 12.56
CA GLN A 959 -3.66 -14.81 11.57
C GLN A 959 -3.91 -15.59 10.28
N SER A 960 -4.34 -16.84 10.39
CA SER A 960 -4.60 -17.72 9.24
C SER A 960 -6.00 -18.33 9.30
N PRO A 961 -6.72 -18.42 8.17
CA PRO A 961 -7.98 -19.16 8.11
C PRO A 961 -7.81 -20.64 8.46
N GLY A 962 -6.60 -21.20 8.26
CA GLY A 962 -6.26 -22.58 8.58
C GLY A 962 -6.39 -22.92 10.06
N ASP A 963 -6.24 -21.93 10.94
CA ASP A 963 -6.18 -22.11 12.39
C ASP A 963 -7.58 -22.22 13.04
N LEU A 964 -8.64 -21.84 12.32
CA LEU A 964 -10.03 -21.93 12.79
C LEU A 964 -10.69 -23.26 12.47
N ASP A 965 -11.58 -23.73 13.34
CA ASP A 965 -12.41 -24.92 13.08
C ASP A 965 -13.22 -24.79 11.77
N TYR A 966 -13.13 -25.81 10.91
CA TYR A 966 -13.73 -25.77 9.58
C TYR A 966 -15.27 -25.71 9.61
N LYS A 967 -15.94 -26.31 10.60
CA LYS A 967 -17.41 -26.33 10.67
C LYS A 967 -17.98 -24.96 11.03
N SER A 968 -17.18 -24.16 11.73
CA SER A 968 -17.55 -22.82 12.16
C SER A 968 -17.47 -21.81 11.02
N ARG A 969 -16.63 -22.07 9.99
CA ARG A 969 -16.44 -21.18 8.83
C ARG A 969 -17.73 -21.00 8.03
N ASP A 970 -18.53 -22.06 7.90
CA ASP A 970 -19.81 -22.03 7.15
C ASP A 970 -20.86 -21.11 7.78
N GLN A 971 -20.69 -20.73 9.06
CA GLN A 971 -21.60 -19.81 9.76
C GLN A 971 -21.22 -18.34 9.54
N ILE A 972 -20.03 -18.07 9.00
CA ILE A 972 -19.49 -16.71 8.84
C ILE A 972 -19.71 -16.24 7.40
N SER A 973 -20.49 -15.19 7.21
CA SER A 973 -20.78 -14.65 5.87
C SER A 973 -19.79 -13.57 5.43
N ASN A 974 -19.23 -12.79 6.36
CA ASN A 974 -18.36 -11.66 6.04
C ASN A 974 -16.88 -12.05 6.29
N TRP A 975 -16.04 -11.95 5.26
CA TRP A 975 -14.62 -12.31 5.35
C TRP A 975 -13.76 -11.13 4.91
N PHE A 976 -12.92 -10.67 5.83
CA PHE A 976 -11.96 -9.60 5.60
C PHE A 976 -10.55 -10.18 5.60
N LEU A 977 -9.92 -10.18 4.42
CA LEU A 977 -8.63 -10.80 4.18
C LEU A 977 -7.55 -9.72 3.97
N GLY A 978 -6.67 -9.56 4.94
CA GLY A 978 -5.44 -8.77 4.81
C GLY A 978 -4.33 -9.57 4.11
N LYS A 979 -3.12 -9.01 4.07
CA LYS A 979 -1.93 -9.72 3.55
C LYS A 979 -1.65 -10.98 4.39
N ILE A 980 -1.79 -12.15 3.78
CA ILE A 980 -1.43 -13.45 4.36
C ILE A 980 -0.03 -13.79 3.84
N LYS A 981 0.86 -14.25 4.71
CA LYS A 981 2.23 -14.67 4.32
C LYS A 981 2.23 -15.99 3.58
#